data_AF-A0A7X7ZTI1-F1
#
_entry.id   AF-A0A7X7ZTI1-F1
#
_cell.length_a   1.000
_cell.length_b   1.000
_cell.length_c   1.000
_cell.angle_alpha   90.00
_cell.angle_beta   90.00
_cell.angle_gamma   90.00
#
_symmetry.space_group_name_H-M   'P 1'
#
loop_
_entity.id
_entity.type
_entity.pdbx_description
1 polymer ?
#
loop_
_entity_poly.entity_id
_entity_poly.type
_entity_poly.pdbx_seq_one_letter_code
_entity_poly.pdbx_strand_id
1 'polypeptide(L)'
;MIVKSYLDYARGEQKISPWLVLAPLGWVAKILVGLRNFAYDHGIAKSAGSPVPLVSIGNLTLGGTNKTPFVEMVALEIARRGIPTGVVSRGYKGKARAPELVNRLSEGAFAGDEPLLLQHRLKGLPVAVANDRSAGIALLRQEEGVELVVADDAFQHRKLRRDADIVLVDALCPWGNGRLFPAGLLRESPAALERAHVVVITKADQIAPPRLAELKREISAIVGPDRVFCSRLVVDRWERWEGRWNPQEDLSVEGLPVVAFSAIGNPASFRSSLEQQRVRIVAEYRFRDHHRFSVKDLREMVAEAVRQNAEALVCSEKDIYNLPEGWISPMPLYVPRVKTEILGEAERFWETLGEVIRPRVAVASNGYGEDAIGVILAKKLRQALPRLEILAFPLVGSGKAYSDAGFPVVSPRAETPSGGIVKYSLSDLVRDLRFGLVKIIIEQLKSWKRLRHRLQRVFCVGDVYLALQALWGQGGEPLLVATAKTAYIAGHWGIERFVLRHRVERVWARDEETARDLARSGVQVRFAGNPIMDLAGSEETGAFEWPGKGRDRILLLPGSRNRAYEDFPLLLETAERVRAKRDCRFLAVLAPTIDRRELVFRSPGWSFPDSGRECLTNGRLEVFLYDGDLAAAARSADLVIGLGGTANQLCAGLGIPVLSVEEKGKLVQKRILQDAERLVARDPAALAEAALEILETPQLRHHMSQTGIVRLGTPGALDEVVRFSVTDCGLGLREKVYEHFCGSAEEGGVS
;
A
#
# COMPACT_ATOMS: atom_id res chain seq x y z
N MET A 1 4.57 31.37 -35.55
CA MET A 1 5.88 30.90 -36.06
C MET A 1 6.75 30.35 -34.94
N ILE A 2 7.06 31.12 -33.89
CA ILE A 2 7.89 30.72 -32.73
C ILE A 2 7.35 29.48 -31.99
N VAL A 3 6.08 29.50 -31.56
CA VAL A 3 5.46 28.36 -30.83
C VAL A 3 5.45 27.08 -31.68
N LYS A 4 5.15 27.19 -32.98
CA LYS A 4 5.19 26.06 -33.90
C LYS A 4 6.62 25.50 -34.01
N SER A 5 7.61 26.35 -34.25
CA SER A 5 9.02 25.94 -34.29
C SER A 5 9.49 25.26 -33.00
N TYR A 6 9.05 25.75 -31.84
CA TYR A 6 9.34 25.09 -30.56
C TYR A 6 8.69 23.72 -30.45
N LEU A 7 7.41 23.60 -30.83
CA LEU A 7 6.68 22.33 -30.78
C LEU A 7 7.27 21.30 -31.75
N ASP A 8 7.63 21.70 -32.98
CA ASP A 8 8.27 20.81 -33.97
C ASP A 8 9.61 20.27 -33.42
N TYR A 9 10.41 21.13 -32.78
CA TYR A 9 11.63 20.72 -32.07
C TYR A 9 11.34 19.80 -30.87
N ALA A 10 10.37 20.14 -30.03
CA ALA A 10 10.03 19.40 -28.82
C ALA A 10 9.44 18.01 -29.13
N ARG A 11 8.71 17.89 -30.25
CA ARG A 11 8.19 16.63 -30.80
C ARG A 11 9.29 15.77 -31.46
N GLY A 12 10.47 16.34 -31.71
CA GLY A 12 11.58 15.65 -32.37
C GLY A 12 11.47 15.61 -33.90
N GLU A 13 10.56 16.40 -34.49
CA GLU A 13 10.39 16.53 -35.95
C GLU A 13 11.57 17.29 -36.58
N GLN A 14 12.27 18.14 -35.81
CA GLN A 14 13.49 18.83 -36.21
C GLN A 14 14.67 18.50 -35.29
N LYS A 15 15.75 17.94 -35.85
CA LYS A 15 16.98 17.61 -35.09
C LYS A 15 17.84 18.83 -34.74
N ILE A 16 17.87 19.83 -35.62
CA ILE A 16 18.64 21.07 -35.44
C ILE A 16 17.66 22.23 -35.33
N SER A 17 17.70 22.94 -34.21
CA SER A 17 16.76 24.04 -33.93
C SER A 17 17.39 25.05 -32.95
N PRO A 18 17.07 26.35 -33.04
CA PRO A 18 17.53 27.36 -32.07
C PRO A 18 17.17 27.02 -30.62
N TRP A 19 16.08 26.25 -30.42
CA TRP A 19 15.61 25.78 -29.12
C TRP A 19 16.56 24.82 -28.40
N LEU A 20 17.64 24.36 -29.05
CA LEU A 20 18.71 23.60 -28.41
C LEU A 20 19.32 24.35 -27.21
N VAL A 21 19.23 25.69 -27.19
CA VAL A 21 19.61 26.53 -26.04
C VAL A 21 18.87 26.16 -24.75
N LEU A 22 17.70 25.52 -24.83
CA LEU A 22 16.94 25.06 -23.66
C LEU A 22 17.47 23.74 -23.07
N ALA A 23 18.41 23.05 -23.73
CA ALA A 23 18.92 21.75 -23.28
C ALA A 23 19.43 21.74 -21.82
N PRO A 24 20.19 22.75 -21.34
CA PRO A 24 20.63 22.81 -19.95
C PRO A 24 19.45 22.86 -18.96
N LEU A 25 18.38 23.60 -19.30
CA LEU A 25 17.17 23.65 -18.49
C LEU A 25 16.47 22.29 -18.42
N GLY A 26 16.49 21.51 -19.50
CA GLY A 26 16.01 20.13 -19.51
C GLY A 26 16.80 19.20 -18.60
N TRP A 27 18.13 19.37 -18.51
CA TRP A 27 18.96 18.59 -17.58
C TRP A 27 18.69 18.95 -16.12
N VAL A 28 18.56 20.25 -15.82
CA VAL A 28 18.16 20.71 -14.48
C VAL A 28 16.79 20.15 -14.11
N ALA A 29 15.81 20.21 -15.02
CA ALA A 29 14.49 19.63 -14.81
C ALA A 29 14.57 18.12 -14.52
N LYS A 30 15.40 17.38 -15.26
CA LYS A 30 15.63 15.93 -15.03
C LYS A 30 16.19 15.65 -13.64
N ILE A 31 17.17 16.43 -13.17
CA ILE A 31 17.74 16.29 -11.83
C ILE A 31 16.69 16.59 -10.76
N LEU A 32 15.97 17.71 -10.88
CA LEU A 32 14.95 18.11 -9.90
C LEU A 32 13.79 17.10 -9.82
N VAL A 33 13.29 16.64 -10.96
CA VAL A 33 12.25 15.61 -11.03
C VAL A 33 12.77 14.28 -10.48
N GLY A 34 14.02 13.90 -10.79
CA GLY A 34 14.68 12.72 -10.25
C GLY A 34 14.80 12.74 -8.73
N LEU A 35 15.29 13.84 -8.16
CA LEU A 35 15.38 14.05 -6.70
C LEU A 35 14.00 14.02 -6.04
N ARG A 36 13.00 14.68 -6.66
CA ARG A 36 11.62 14.64 -6.19
C ARG A 36 11.09 13.21 -6.14
N ASN A 37 11.28 12.44 -7.22
CA ASN A 37 10.82 11.06 -7.29
C ASN A 37 11.55 10.17 -6.29
N PHE A 38 12.86 10.33 -6.15
CA PHE A 38 13.66 9.65 -5.13
C PHE A 38 13.13 9.93 -3.73
N ALA A 39 12.78 11.18 -3.42
CA ALA A 39 12.25 11.55 -2.12
C ALA A 39 10.92 10.85 -1.80
N TYR A 40 10.01 10.74 -2.76
CA TYR A 40 8.76 9.98 -2.59
C TYR A 40 8.98 8.47 -2.54
N ASP A 41 9.91 7.93 -3.33
CA ASP A 41 10.22 6.49 -3.39
C ASP A 41 10.77 5.93 -2.08
N HIS A 42 11.42 6.77 -1.27
CA HIS A 42 12.07 6.39 -0.02
C HIS A 42 11.46 7.09 1.20
N GLY A 43 10.29 7.72 1.04
CA GLY A 43 9.49 8.25 2.15
C GLY A 43 10.04 9.54 2.76
N ILE A 44 11.03 10.17 2.14
CA ILE A 44 11.55 11.52 2.49
C ILE A 44 10.50 12.59 2.16
N ALA A 45 9.65 12.38 1.16
CA ALA A 45 8.47 13.21 0.90
C ALA A 45 7.21 12.43 1.32
N LYS A 46 6.28 13.11 1.99
CA LYS A 46 5.05 12.48 2.51
C LYS A 46 4.04 12.30 1.38
N SER A 47 3.44 11.11 1.33
CA SER A 47 2.30 10.81 0.48
C SER A 47 1.10 10.53 1.38
N ALA A 48 0.11 11.41 1.39
CA ALA A 48 -1.11 11.23 2.17
C ALA A 48 -1.90 10.01 1.63
N GLY A 49 -2.34 9.15 2.54
CA GLY A 49 -3.32 8.11 2.24
C GLY A 49 -4.70 8.70 1.96
N SER A 50 -5.48 8.02 1.13
CA SER A 50 -6.90 8.32 0.92
C SER A 50 -7.73 7.20 1.56
N PRO A 51 -8.74 7.51 2.40
CA PRO A 51 -9.67 6.49 2.90
C PRO A 51 -10.55 5.91 1.78
N VAL A 52 -10.65 6.62 0.63
CA VAL A 52 -11.38 6.17 -0.55
C VAL A 52 -10.41 5.63 -1.60
N PRO A 53 -10.67 4.47 -2.25
CA PRO A 53 -9.87 3.98 -3.36
C PRO A 53 -9.76 4.99 -4.50
N LEU A 54 -8.57 5.08 -5.08
CA LEU A 54 -8.23 6.10 -6.06
C LEU A 54 -7.57 5.50 -7.30
N VAL A 55 -8.20 5.68 -8.46
CA VAL A 55 -7.67 5.34 -9.78
C VAL A 55 -7.18 6.62 -10.45
N SER A 56 -5.88 6.74 -10.66
CA SER A 56 -5.28 7.89 -11.35
C SER A 56 -5.13 7.60 -12.83
N ILE A 57 -5.52 8.56 -13.66
CA ILE A 57 -5.30 8.55 -15.11
C ILE A 57 -4.39 9.74 -15.42
N GLY A 58 -3.23 9.48 -15.98
CA GLY A 58 -2.28 10.54 -16.32
C GLY A 58 -1.45 10.21 -17.54
N ASN A 59 -0.45 11.04 -17.81
CA ASN A 59 0.46 10.86 -18.93
C ASN A 59 1.89 11.31 -18.57
N LEU A 60 2.84 11.07 -19.47
CA LEU A 60 4.23 11.52 -19.29
C LEU A 60 4.59 12.77 -20.09
N THR A 61 3.75 13.21 -21.03
CA THR A 61 4.07 14.31 -21.95
C THR A 61 3.12 15.51 -21.78
N LEU A 62 3.59 16.69 -22.17
CA LEU A 62 2.75 17.86 -22.39
C LEU A 62 2.09 17.72 -23.77
N GLY A 63 0.76 17.72 -23.80
CA GLY A 63 -0.03 17.54 -25.02
C GLY A 63 -1.28 16.70 -24.80
N GLY A 64 -2.09 16.57 -25.86
CA GLY A 64 -3.33 15.81 -25.86
C GLY A 64 -3.09 14.31 -26.04
N THR A 65 -3.17 13.56 -24.95
CA THR A 65 -3.03 12.09 -24.91
C THR A 65 -4.38 11.37 -24.74
N ASN A 66 -5.47 11.96 -25.23
CA ASN A 66 -6.84 11.43 -25.14
C ASN A 66 -7.29 11.10 -23.69
N LYS A 67 -6.86 11.90 -22.70
CA LYS A 67 -7.19 11.67 -21.28
C LYS A 67 -8.68 11.79 -20.97
N THR A 68 -9.33 12.87 -21.39
CA THR A 68 -10.74 13.14 -21.05
C THR A 68 -11.69 12.01 -21.46
N PRO A 69 -11.63 11.49 -22.70
CA PRO A 69 -12.46 10.33 -23.08
C PRO A 69 -12.05 9.02 -22.38
N PHE A 70 -10.81 8.90 -21.92
CA PHE A 70 -10.34 7.72 -21.17
C PHE A 70 -10.83 7.76 -19.72
N VAL A 71 -10.80 8.93 -19.08
CA VAL A 71 -11.40 9.17 -17.74
C VAL A 71 -12.88 8.83 -17.76
N GLU A 72 -13.60 9.30 -18.79
CA GLU A 72 -15.01 8.97 -19.00
C GLU A 72 -15.25 7.46 -19.10
N MET A 73 -14.50 6.76 -19.97
CA MET A 73 -14.63 5.31 -20.14
C MET A 73 -14.43 4.57 -18.82
N VAL A 74 -13.38 4.90 -18.06
CA VAL A 74 -13.09 4.24 -16.77
C VAL A 74 -14.15 4.56 -15.72
N ALA A 75 -14.54 5.83 -15.56
CA ALA A 75 -15.50 6.23 -14.55
C ALA A 75 -16.90 5.64 -14.80
N LEU A 76 -17.37 5.66 -16.07
CA LEU A 76 -18.66 5.09 -16.44
C LEU A 76 -18.66 3.57 -16.27
N GLU A 77 -17.59 2.88 -16.66
CA GLU A 77 -17.52 1.42 -16.51
C GLU A 77 -17.54 0.99 -15.04
N ILE A 78 -16.78 1.68 -14.17
CA ILE A 78 -16.81 1.40 -12.73
C ILE A 78 -18.21 1.68 -12.16
N ALA A 79 -18.86 2.78 -12.58
CA ALA A 79 -20.22 3.08 -12.16
C ALA A 79 -21.25 2.05 -12.63
N ARG A 80 -21.11 1.51 -13.87
CA ARG A 80 -21.97 0.43 -14.39
C ARG A 80 -21.88 -0.84 -13.56
N ARG A 81 -20.75 -1.10 -12.92
CA ARG A 81 -20.55 -2.21 -11.97
C ARG A 81 -21.17 -1.94 -10.59
N GLY A 82 -21.98 -0.89 -10.46
CA GLY A 82 -22.70 -0.55 -9.24
C GLY A 82 -21.86 0.14 -8.17
N ILE A 83 -20.62 0.55 -8.48
CA ILE A 83 -19.74 1.21 -7.53
C ILE A 83 -19.99 2.72 -7.56
N PRO A 84 -20.38 3.37 -6.44
CA PRO A 84 -20.55 4.82 -6.38
C PRO A 84 -19.25 5.55 -6.74
N THR A 85 -19.21 6.12 -7.93
CA THR A 85 -17.96 6.65 -8.53
C THR A 85 -18.02 8.16 -8.69
N GLY A 86 -16.93 8.83 -8.39
CA GLY A 86 -16.77 10.27 -8.62
C GLY A 86 -15.47 10.60 -9.35
N VAL A 87 -15.39 11.78 -9.95
CA VAL A 87 -14.18 12.25 -10.65
C VAL A 87 -13.62 13.48 -9.99
N VAL A 88 -12.30 13.51 -9.76
CA VAL A 88 -11.60 14.70 -9.28
C VAL A 88 -10.65 15.23 -10.35
N SER A 89 -10.76 16.52 -10.65
CA SER A 89 -9.87 17.22 -11.59
C SER A 89 -9.26 18.47 -10.96
N ARG A 90 -8.18 18.99 -11.55
CA ARG A 90 -7.49 20.20 -11.06
C ARG A 90 -8.26 21.48 -11.34
N GLY A 91 -9.05 21.52 -12.42
CA GLY A 91 -9.56 22.76 -13.00
C GLY A 91 -8.44 23.61 -13.58
N TYR A 92 -7.96 23.30 -14.79
CA TYR A 92 -6.92 24.09 -15.44
C TYR A 92 -7.45 25.51 -15.74
N LYS A 93 -6.76 26.54 -15.21
CA LYS A 93 -7.14 27.97 -15.25
C LYS A 93 -8.37 28.39 -14.40
N GLY A 94 -8.88 27.51 -13.53
CA GLY A 94 -9.98 27.86 -12.63
C GLY A 94 -9.56 28.80 -11.50
N LYS A 95 -10.44 29.73 -11.10
CA LYS A 95 -10.21 30.66 -9.97
C LYS A 95 -10.61 30.08 -8.61
N ALA A 96 -11.20 28.88 -8.58
CA ALA A 96 -11.70 28.24 -7.37
C ALA A 96 -10.56 28.01 -6.35
N ARG A 97 -10.71 28.60 -5.17
CA ARG A 97 -9.76 28.45 -4.05
C ARG A 97 -10.10 27.25 -3.16
N ALA A 98 -11.36 26.84 -3.13
CA ALA A 98 -11.89 25.71 -2.38
C ALA A 98 -12.29 24.56 -3.34
N PRO A 99 -12.34 23.31 -2.86
CA PRO A 99 -12.93 22.22 -3.63
C PRO A 99 -14.43 22.51 -3.86
N GLU A 100 -14.91 22.27 -5.09
CA GLU A 100 -16.30 22.55 -5.45
C GLU A 100 -16.81 21.50 -6.45
N LEU A 101 -18.09 21.15 -6.35
CA LEU A 101 -18.75 20.26 -7.30
C LEU A 101 -19.15 21.03 -8.55
N VAL A 102 -18.85 20.49 -9.73
CA VAL A 102 -19.05 21.19 -11.01
C VAL A 102 -20.51 21.55 -11.26
N ASN A 103 -21.45 20.68 -10.87
CA ASN A 103 -22.89 20.91 -10.97
C ASN A 103 -23.43 22.02 -10.05
N ARG A 104 -22.64 22.49 -9.08
CA ARG A 104 -23.00 23.55 -8.12
C ARG A 104 -22.21 24.84 -8.31
N LEU A 105 -21.32 24.87 -9.31
CA LEU A 105 -20.57 26.08 -9.65
C LEU A 105 -21.53 27.20 -10.02
N SER A 106 -21.43 28.34 -9.32
CA SER A 106 -22.17 29.55 -9.67
C SER A 106 -21.88 29.99 -11.11
N GLU A 107 -22.87 30.56 -11.79
CA GLU A 107 -22.67 31.21 -13.10
C GLU A 107 -21.50 32.22 -13.02
N GLY A 108 -20.43 31.97 -13.77
CA GLY A 108 -19.19 32.79 -13.74
C GLY A 108 -18.05 32.26 -12.87
N ALA A 109 -18.26 31.21 -12.05
CA ALA A 109 -17.17 30.44 -11.43
C ALA A 109 -16.47 29.62 -12.51
N PHE A 110 -15.45 30.21 -13.15
CA PHE A 110 -14.67 29.56 -14.19
C PHE A 110 -14.05 28.25 -13.66
N ALA A 111 -14.66 27.10 -14.01
CA ALA A 111 -14.09 25.77 -13.81
C ALA A 111 -12.95 25.48 -14.83
N GLY A 112 -12.95 26.21 -15.95
CA GLY A 112 -12.23 25.83 -17.16
C GLY A 112 -13.14 25.05 -18.12
N ASP A 113 -12.72 24.95 -19.39
CA ASP A 113 -13.42 24.20 -20.44
C ASP A 113 -13.42 22.69 -20.19
N GLU A 114 -12.33 22.15 -19.62
CA GLU A 114 -12.19 20.70 -19.38
C GLU A 114 -13.13 20.13 -18.29
N PRO A 115 -13.34 20.76 -17.11
CA PRO A 115 -14.26 20.20 -16.12
C PRO A 115 -15.73 20.27 -16.53
N LEU A 116 -16.15 21.31 -17.26
CA LEU A 116 -17.50 21.41 -17.80
C LEU A 116 -17.78 20.32 -18.83
N LEU A 117 -16.82 20.09 -19.74
CA LEU A 117 -16.82 18.98 -20.67
C LEU A 117 -16.94 17.63 -19.94
N LEU A 118 -16.14 17.41 -18.89
CA LEU A 118 -16.19 16.18 -18.08
C LEU A 118 -17.55 16.00 -17.39
N GLN A 119 -18.10 17.03 -16.75
CA GLN A 119 -19.39 16.93 -16.08
C GLN A 119 -20.53 16.62 -17.06
N HIS A 120 -20.47 17.19 -18.26
CA HIS A 120 -21.45 16.90 -19.30
C HIS A 120 -21.32 15.47 -19.85
N ARG A 121 -20.10 14.95 -19.99
CA ARG A 121 -19.82 13.55 -20.35
C ARG A 121 -20.28 12.56 -19.28
N LEU A 122 -20.02 12.91 -18.02
CA LEU A 122 -20.28 12.09 -16.84
C LEU A 122 -21.68 12.37 -16.26
N LYS A 123 -22.73 12.31 -17.08
CA LYS A 123 -24.10 12.50 -16.60
C LYS A 123 -24.42 11.48 -15.50
N GLY A 124 -24.82 11.97 -14.34
CA GLY A 124 -25.14 11.13 -13.17
C GLY A 124 -23.96 10.80 -12.26
N LEU A 125 -22.72 11.22 -12.60
CA LEU A 125 -21.57 11.09 -11.70
C LEU A 125 -21.11 12.46 -11.19
N PRO A 126 -20.77 12.58 -9.90
CA PRO A 126 -20.26 13.82 -9.32
C PRO A 126 -18.83 14.11 -9.79
N VAL A 127 -18.59 15.34 -10.23
CA VAL A 127 -17.26 15.83 -10.61
C VAL A 127 -16.85 16.94 -9.65
N ALA A 128 -15.71 16.78 -8.99
CA ALA A 128 -15.12 17.81 -8.12
C ALA A 128 -13.91 18.47 -8.78
N VAL A 129 -13.83 19.79 -8.69
CA VAL A 129 -12.66 20.57 -9.08
C VAL A 129 -11.94 21.02 -7.82
N ALA A 130 -10.67 20.63 -7.67
CA ALA A 130 -9.88 21.00 -6.52
C ALA A 130 -8.38 21.13 -6.82
N ASN A 131 -7.79 22.22 -6.32
CA ASN A 131 -6.33 22.38 -6.31
C ASN A 131 -5.68 21.32 -5.40
N ASP A 132 -6.22 21.16 -4.18
CA ASP A 132 -5.94 20.03 -3.30
C ASP A 132 -6.91 18.89 -3.59
N ARG A 133 -6.41 17.83 -4.25
CA ARG A 133 -7.24 16.67 -4.60
C ARG A 133 -7.75 15.93 -3.37
N SER A 134 -7.03 15.97 -2.26
CA SER A 134 -7.45 15.29 -1.02
C SER A 134 -8.73 15.91 -0.49
N ALA A 135 -8.83 17.26 -0.57
CA ALA A 135 -10.04 17.99 -0.20
C ALA A 135 -11.19 17.70 -1.19
N GLY A 136 -10.91 17.60 -2.49
CA GLY A 136 -11.91 17.20 -3.49
C GLY A 136 -12.44 15.76 -3.28
N ILE A 137 -11.57 14.83 -2.91
CA ILE A 137 -11.97 13.45 -2.56
C ILE A 137 -12.82 13.42 -1.30
N ALA A 138 -12.45 14.21 -0.28
CA ALA A 138 -13.25 14.32 0.94
C ALA A 138 -14.65 14.89 0.65
N LEU A 139 -14.75 15.91 -0.21
CA LEU A 139 -16.02 16.49 -0.67
C LEU A 139 -16.89 15.43 -1.36
N LEU A 140 -16.33 14.71 -2.35
CA LEU A 140 -17.03 13.63 -3.05
C LEU A 140 -17.52 12.53 -2.09
N ARG A 141 -16.70 12.17 -1.11
CA ARG A 141 -17.06 11.15 -0.12
C ARG A 141 -18.19 11.59 0.79
N GLN A 142 -18.10 12.82 1.32
CA GLN A 142 -19.00 13.31 2.37
C GLN A 142 -20.35 13.74 1.82
N GLU A 143 -20.39 14.38 0.65
CA GLU A 143 -21.63 14.97 0.12
C GLU A 143 -22.33 14.07 -0.91
N GLU A 144 -21.58 13.26 -1.65
CA GLU A 144 -22.11 12.47 -2.77
C GLU A 144 -21.98 10.95 -2.53
N GLY A 145 -21.49 10.55 -1.35
CA GLY A 145 -21.39 9.14 -0.96
C GLY A 145 -20.42 8.30 -1.80
N VAL A 146 -19.49 8.95 -2.53
CA VAL A 146 -18.57 8.28 -3.45
C VAL A 146 -17.71 7.23 -2.72
N GLU A 147 -17.59 6.05 -3.33
CA GLU A 147 -16.82 4.91 -2.83
C GLU A 147 -15.54 4.65 -3.62
N LEU A 148 -15.44 5.12 -4.88
CA LEU A 148 -14.21 5.12 -5.67
C LEU A 148 -14.05 6.45 -6.41
N VAL A 149 -12.85 7.03 -6.39
CA VAL A 149 -12.55 8.25 -7.14
C VAL A 149 -11.63 7.96 -8.33
N VAL A 150 -11.97 8.50 -9.50
CA VAL A 150 -11.09 8.58 -10.66
C VAL A 150 -10.46 9.96 -10.72
N ALA A 151 -9.13 10.05 -10.68
CA ALA A 151 -8.41 11.31 -10.70
C ALA A 151 -7.80 11.60 -12.07
N ASP A 152 -8.18 12.75 -12.63
CA ASP A 152 -7.65 13.25 -13.90
C ASP A 152 -6.30 13.97 -13.70
N ASP A 153 -5.34 13.63 -14.56
CA ASP A 153 -3.96 14.15 -14.61
C ASP A 153 -3.21 14.04 -13.28
N ALA A 154 -3.35 12.91 -12.59
CA ALA A 154 -2.83 12.72 -11.23
C ALA A 154 -1.50 11.94 -11.13
N PHE A 155 -0.93 11.48 -12.25
CA PHE A 155 0.27 10.64 -12.22
C PHE A 155 1.50 11.34 -11.59
N GLN A 156 1.69 12.64 -11.85
CA GLN A 156 2.73 13.46 -11.23
C GLN A 156 2.40 13.87 -9.77
N HIS A 157 1.15 13.73 -9.33
CA HIS A 157 0.67 14.19 -8.04
C HIS A 157 0.97 13.18 -6.92
N ARG A 158 2.25 12.94 -6.69
CA ARG A 158 2.74 11.92 -5.74
C ARG A 158 2.43 12.22 -4.26
N LYS A 159 1.98 13.43 -3.92
CA LYS A 159 1.50 13.78 -2.57
C LYS A 159 0.28 12.96 -2.14
N LEU A 160 -0.44 12.38 -3.09
CA LEU A 160 -1.59 11.52 -2.85
C LEU A 160 -1.22 10.09 -3.25
N ARG A 161 -1.51 9.13 -2.38
CA ARG A 161 -1.38 7.70 -2.68
C ARG A 161 -2.56 7.26 -3.54
N ARG A 162 -2.28 6.41 -4.54
CA ARG A 162 -3.26 5.85 -5.46
C ARG A 162 -3.27 4.33 -5.33
N ASP A 163 -4.41 3.74 -5.62
CA ASP A 163 -4.60 2.30 -5.65
C ASP A 163 -4.31 1.75 -7.05
N ALA A 164 -4.63 2.52 -8.09
CA ALA A 164 -4.24 2.25 -9.47
C ALA A 164 -3.67 3.50 -10.14
N ASP A 165 -2.67 3.33 -11.00
CA ASP A 165 -2.11 4.38 -11.85
C ASP A 165 -2.15 3.88 -13.29
N ILE A 166 -3.02 4.46 -14.11
CA ILE A 166 -3.11 4.23 -15.54
C ILE A 166 -2.37 5.37 -16.25
N VAL A 167 -1.38 5.03 -17.07
CA VAL A 167 -0.59 6.02 -17.81
C VAL A 167 -0.86 5.91 -19.30
N LEU A 168 -1.31 7.01 -19.88
CA LEU A 168 -1.54 7.14 -21.31
C LEU A 168 -0.25 7.60 -22.01
N VAL A 169 0.12 6.89 -23.07
CA VAL A 169 1.24 7.22 -23.95
C VAL A 169 0.69 7.48 -25.34
N ASP A 170 1.05 8.62 -25.94
CA ASP A 170 0.64 8.95 -27.31
C ASP A 170 1.48 8.19 -28.34
N ALA A 171 0.86 7.34 -29.16
CA ALA A 171 1.56 6.58 -30.19
C ALA A 171 2.27 7.47 -31.24
N LEU A 172 1.73 8.65 -31.52
CA LEU A 172 2.27 9.57 -32.53
C LEU A 172 3.53 10.29 -32.04
N CYS A 173 3.61 10.58 -30.74
CA CYS A 173 4.72 11.32 -30.14
C CYS A 173 4.97 10.84 -28.70
N PRO A 174 5.43 9.59 -28.50
CA PRO A 174 5.50 8.98 -27.17
C PRO A 174 6.54 9.67 -26.30
N TRP A 175 7.70 10.00 -26.88
CA TRP A 175 8.86 10.53 -26.16
C TRP A 175 9.30 11.93 -26.61
N GLY A 176 8.71 12.46 -27.69
CA GLY A 176 9.17 13.68 -28.34
C GLY A 176 10.66 13.63 -28.68
N ASN A 177 11.39 14.70 -28.38
CA ASN A 177 12.86 14.74 -28.48
C ASN A 177 13.61 14.07 -27.31
N GLY A 178 12.90 13.35 -26.42
CA GLY A 178 13.47 12.64 -25.27
C GLY A 178 13.87 13.53 -24.09
N ARG A 179 13.56 14.83 -24.12
CA ARG A 179 13.93 15.79 -23.08
C ARG A 179 12.74 16.24 -22.24
N LEU A 180 13.02 16.57 -20.99
CA LEU A 180 12.01 17.13 -20.09
C LEU A 180 11.73 18.59 -20.44
N PHE A 181 10.50 19.03 -20.17
CA PHE A 181 10.10 20.42 -20.25
C PHE A 181 11.00 21.30 -19.36
N PRO A 182 11.46 22.48 -19.85
CA PRO A 182 11.09 23.15 -21.10
C PRO A 182 11.89 22.75 -22.35
N ALA A 183 12.88 21.85 -22.25
CA ALA A 183 13.70 21.45 -23.40
C ALA A 183 13.01 20.44 -24.34
N GLY A 184 11.87 19.90 -23.94
CA GLY A 184 11.07 18.92 -24.69
C GLY A 184 9.67 18.80 -24.09
N LEU A 185 8.95 17.73 -24.46
CA LEU A 185 7.58 17.52 -24.03
C LEU A 185 7.44 16.68 -22.75
N LEU A 186 8.48 15.99 -22.30
CA LEU A 186 8.37 15.09 -21.16
C LEU A 186 8.19 15.85 -19.84
N ARG A 187 7.22 15.43 -19.04
CA ARG A 187 7.03 15.86 -17.64
C ARG A 187 7.93 15.06 -16.70
N GLU A 188 8.14 13.79 -17.02
CA GLU A 188 9.03 12.87 -16.35
C GLU A 188 9.69 11.94 -17.39
N SER A 189 10.81 11.30 -17.04
CA SER A 189 11.45 10.34 -17.94
C SER A 189 10.59 9.09 -18.16
N PRO A 190 10.79 8.33 -19.26
CA PRO A 190 10.07 7.06 -19.51
C PRO A 190 10.21 6.04 -18.38
N ALA A 191 11.33 6.04 -17.64
CA ALA A 191 11.53 5.19 -16.46
C ALA A 191 10.48 5.42 -15.35
N ALA A 192 9.78 6.57 -15.34
CA ALA A 192 8.67 6.79 -14.43
C ALA A 192 7.52 5.79 -14.64
N LEU A 193 7.42 5.14 -15.81
CA LEU A 193 6.44 4.09 -16.07
C LEU A 193 6.57 2.90 -15.12
N GLU A 194 7.71 2.67 -14.46
CA GLU A 194 7.84 1.63 -13.41
C GLU A 194 6.73 1.74 -12.33
N ARG A 195 6.19 2.94 -12.11
CA ARG A 195 5.09 3.20 -11.16
C ARG A 195 3.70 2.93 -11.72
N ALA A 196 3.54 2.84 -13.04
CA ALA A 196 2.25 2.72 -13.70
C ALA A 196 1.73 1.29 -13.57
N HIS A 197 0.55 1.11 -12.99
CA HIS A 197 -0.14 -0.19 -12.90
C HIS A 197 -0.60 -0.69 -14.27
N VAL A 198 -1.03 0.21 -15.14
CA VAL A 198 -1.43 -0.08 -16.51
C VAL A 198 -0.88 1.01 -17.42
N VAL A 199 -0.39 0.64 -18.60
CA VAL A 199 0.02 1.59 -19.63
C VAL A 199 -0.84 1.40 -20.86
N VAL A 200 -1.43 2.48 -21.35
CA VAL A 200 -2.28 2.46 -22.54
C VAL A 200 -1.64 3.32 -23.62
N ILE A 201 -1.31 2.69 -24.74
CA ILE A 201 -0.87 3.36 -25.95
C ILE A 201 -2.12 3.88 -26.67
N THR A 202 -2.29 5.20 -26.65
CA THR A 202 -3.40 5.91 -27.29
C THR A 202 -3.08 6.23 -28.75
N LYS A 203 -4.12 6.35 -29.60
CA LYS A 203 -3.99 6.59 -31.05
C LYS A 203 -3.19 5.48 -31.75
N ALA A 204 -3.29 4.26 -31.23
CA ALA A 204 -2.52 3.11 -31.72
C ALA A 204 -2.89 2.75 -33.17
N ASP A 205 -4.11 3.09 -33.59
CA ASP A 205 -4.63 2.94 -34.95
C ASP A 205 -4.07 3.95 -35.96
N GLN A 206 -3.37 5.00 -35.50
CA GLN A 206 -2.84 6.08 -36.34
C GLN A 206 -1.36 5.92 -36.70
N ILE A 207 -0.73 4.82 -36.30
CA ILE A 207 0.67 4.50 -36.64
C ILE A 207 0.79 3.15 -37.32
N ALA A 208 1.84 2.97 -38.11
CA ALA A 208 2.08 1.70 -38.80
C ALA A 208 2.29 0.54 -37.80
N PRO A 209 1.76 -0.67 -38.07
CA PRO A 209 1.88 -1.82 -37.15
C PRO A 209 3.31 -2.14 -36.67
N PRO A 210 4.37 -2.06 -37.51
CA PRO A 210 5.73 -2.31 -37.04
C PRO A 210 6.21 -1.30 -35.98
N ARG A 211 5.83 -0.03 -36.13
CA ARG A 211 6.19 1.03 -35.16
C ARG A 211 5.42 0.86 -33.85
N LEU A 212 4.16 0.45 -33.92
CA LEU A 212 3.37 0.12 -32.73
C LEU A 212 3.97 -1.05 -31.97
N ALA A 213 4.39 -2.11 -32.67
CA ALA A 213 5.05 -3.26 -32.05
C ALA A 213 6.38 -2.90 -31.38
N GLU A 214 7.17 -2.00 -31.97
CA GLU A 214 8.38 -1.45 -31.35
C GLU A 214 8.07 -0.67 -30.07
N LEU A 215 7.10 0.25 -30.12
CA LEU A 215 6.69 1.02 -28.95
C LEU A 215 6.14 0.11 -27.82
N LYS A 216 5.35 -0.91 -28.17
CA LYS A 216 4.86 -1.91 -27.21
C LYS A 216 6.02 -2.66 -26.55
N ARG A 217 7.08 -3.03 -27.29
CA ARG A 217 8.29 -3.66 -26.73
C ARG A 217 9.06 -2.72 -25.80
N GLU A 218 9.27 -1.45 -26.21
CA GLU A 218 9.96 -0.44 -25.39
C GLU A 218 9.27 -0.26 -24.03
N ILE A 219 7.94 -0.14 -24.03
CA ILE A 219 7.14 0.03 -22.80
C ILE A 219 7.12 -1.27 -21.99
N SER A 220 6.93 -2.42 -22.64
CA SER A 220 6.89 -3.73 -21.96
C SER A 220 8.19 -4.06 -21.24
N ALA A 221 9.33 -3.58 -21.73
CA ALA A 221 10.61 -3.73 -21.04
C ALA A 221 10.67 -3.00 -19.68
N ILE A 222 9.81 -2.01 -19.46
CA ILE A 222 9.74 -1.25 -18.20
C ILE A 222 8.67 -1.81 -17.27
N VAL A 223 7.46 -2.09 -17.77
CA VAL A 223 6.31 -2.46 -16.93
C VAL A 223 5.89 -3.92 -16.99
N GLY A 224 6.39 -4.68 -17.97
CA GLY A 224 5.95 -6.03 -18.31
C GLY A 224 4.85 -6.03 -19.39
N PRO A 225 4.80 -7.06 -20.26
CA PRO A 225 3.88 -7.11 -21.41
C PRO A 225 2.40 -7.18 -21.00
N ASP A 226 2.10 -7.78 -19.84
CA ASP A 226 0.72 -7.97 -19.37
C ASP A 226 0.03 -6.67 -18.95
N ARG A 227 0.79 -5.58 -18.84
CA ARG A 227 0.30 -4.26 -18.39
C ARG A 227 0.21 -3.25 -19.52
N VAL A 228 0.46 -3.66 -20.77
CA VAL A 228 0.46 -2.77 -21.93
C VAL A 228 -0.73 -3.07 -22.84
N PHE A 229 -1.55 -2.04 -23.05
CA PHE A 229 -2.75 -2.08 -23.86
C PHE A 229 -2.72 -1.00 -24.92
N CYS A 230 -3.55 -1.14 -25.94
CA CYS A 230 -3.71 -0.16 -27.02
C CYS A 230 -5.14 0.36 -27.03
N SER A 231 -5.32 1.63 -27.35
CA SER A 231 -6.63 2.25 -27.51
C SER A 231 -6.71 3.13 -28.74
N ARG A 232 -7.94 3.28 -29.23
CA ARG A 232 -8.31 4.23 -30.28
C ARG A 232 -9.46 5.12 -29.79
N LEU A 233 -9.64 6.25 -30.47
CA LEU A 233 -10.87 7.03 -30.37
C LEU A 233 -11.78 6.68 -31.54
N VAL A 234 -13.05 6.46 -31.25
CA VAL A 234 -14.09 6.30 -32.27
C VAL A 234 -15.19 7.32 -32.03
N VAL A 235 -15.87 7.72 -33.10
CA VAL A 235 -17.12 8.47 -33.00
C VAL A 235 -18.21 7.47 -32.57
N ASP A 236 -18.77 7.69 -31.39
CA ASP A 236 -19.84 6.88 -30.81
C ASP A 236 -21.20 7.27 -31.37
N ARG A 237 -21.47 8.58 -31.41
CA ARG A 237 -22.72 9.17 -31.89
C ARG A 237 -22.52 10.63 -32.27
N TRP A 238 -23.54 11.23 -32.86
CA TRP A 238 -23.62 12.65 -33.15
C TRP A 238 -24.63 13.33 -32.24
N GLU A 239 -24.28 14.53 -31.76
CA GLU A 239 -25.18 15.36 -30.98
C GLU A 239 -25.37 16.72 -31.66
N ARG A 240 -26.55 17.32 -31.48
CA ARG A 240 -26.87 18.64 -32.02
C ARG A 240 -26.79 19.70 -30.92
N TRP A 241 -26.17 20.84 -31.24
CA TRP A 241 -26.08 22.01 -30.37
C TRP A 241 -27.02 23.13 -30.85
N GLU A 242 -27.96 23.54 -30.00
CA GLU A 242 -28.93 24.60 -30.27
C GLU A 242 -28.92 25.68 -29.17
N GLY A 243 -27.74 26.03 -28.67
CA GLY A 243 -27.57 26.83 -27.44
C GLY A 243 -27.73 26.01 -26.15
N ARG A 244 -28.21 24.77 -26.28
CA ARG A 244 -28.15 23.69 -25.28
C ARG A 244 -27.93 22.37 -26.00
N TRP A 245 -27.45 21.37 -25.27
CA TRP A 245 -27.36 20.01 -25.78
C TRP A 245 -28.76 19.44 -25.99
N ASN A 246 -29.05 18.97 -27.21
CA ASN A 246 -30.27 18.23 -27.52
C ASN A 246 -29.90 16.74 -27.72
N PRO A 247 -30.14 15.86 -26.73
CA PRO A 247 -29.73 14.45 -26.79
C PRO A 247 -30.67 13.55 -27.60
N GLN A 248 -31.50 14.08 -28.51
CA GLN A 248 -32.40 13.27 -29.33
C GLN A 248 -31.86 13.06 -30.76
N GLU A 249 -32.04 11.81 -31.21
CA GLU A 249 -31.71 11.19 -32.51
C GLU A 249 -30.25 10.76 -32.73
N ASP A 250 -30.10 9.50 -33.16
CA ASP A 250 -28.87 9.00 -33.79
C ASP A 250 -28.78 9.64 -35.18
N LEU A 251 -28.17 10.83 -35.22
CA LEU A 251 -28.14 11.67 -36.41
C LEU A 251 -27.11 11.13 -37.40
N SER A 252 -27.55 10.75 -38.60
CA SER A 252 -26.63 10.47 -39.71
C SER A 252 -26.16 11.77 -40.34
N VAL A 253 -24.83 11.95 -40.41
CA VAL A 253 -24.17 13.06 -41.12
C VAL A 253 -23.37 12.56 -42.34
N GLU A 254 -23.57 11.30 -42.74
CA GLU A 254 -22.90 10.71 -43.90
C GLU A 254 -23.27 11.47 -45.17
N GLY A 255 -22.27 11.89 -45.94
CA GLY A 255 -22.44 12.64 -47.19
C GLY A 255 -22.86 14.10 -47.00
N LEU A 256 -23.20 14.54 -45.78
CA LEU A 256 -23.68 15.89 -45.51
C LEU A 256 -22.57 16.93 -45.79
N PRO A 257 -22.83 17.97 -46.62
CA PRO A 257 -21.86 19.03 -46.88
C PRO A 257 -21.76 19.95 -45.65
N VAL A 258 -20.59 20.01 -45.03
CA VAL A 258 -20.38 20.77 -43.79
C VAL A 258 -19.19 21.69 -43.84
N VAL A 259 -19.28 22.80 -43.10
CA VAL A 259 -18.11 23.59 -42.71
C VAL A 259 -17.63 23.11 -41.35
N ALA A 260 -16.43 22.56 -41.30
CA ALA A 260 -15.82 22.07 -40.07
C ALA A 260 -14.96 23.15 -39.42
N PHE A 261 -14.99 23.28 -38.10
CA PHE A 261 -14.08 24.13 -37.36
C PHE A 261 -13.57 23.47 -36.09
N SER A 262 -12.33 23.76 -35.70
CA SER A 262 -11.79 23.26 -34.43
C SER A 262 -10.72 24.14 -33.81
N ALA A 263 -10.70 24.18 -32.47
CA ALA A 263 -9.68 24.85 -31.65
C ALA A 263 -9.03 23.85 -30.68
N ILE A 264 -8.52 22.74 -31.22
CA ILE A 264 -7.90 21.64 -30.47
C ILE A 264 -6.42 21.44 -30.84
N GLY A 265 -5.69 20.73 -29.99
CA GLY A 265 -4.24 20.48 -30.18
C GLY A 265 -3.87 19.65 -31.43
N ASN A 266 -4.80 18.90 -32.02
CA ASN A 266 -4.57 18.14 -33.27
C ASN A 266 -5.77 18.22 -34.24
N PRO A 267 -5.92 19.31 -35.01
CA PRO A 267 -7.01 19.47 -35.99
C PRO A 267 -7.01 18.42 -37.10
N ALA A 268 -5.83 17.90 -37.47
CA ALA A 268 -5.70 16.88 -38.51
C ALA A 268 -6.37 15.56 -38.11
N SER A 269 -6.26 15.15 -36.84
CA SER A 269 -6.97 13.97 -36.32
C SER A 269 -8.48 14.17 -36.36
N PHE A 270 -8.97 15.37 -36.02
CA PHE A 270 -10.42 15.67 -36.08
C PHE A 270 -10.94 15.56 -37.51
N ARG A 271 -10.26 16.20 -38.47
CA ARG A 271 -10.59 16.06 -39.89
C ARG A 271 -10.61 14.60 -40.34
N SER A 272 -9.58 13.83 -40.01
CA SER A 272 -9.52 12.41 -40.40
C SER A 272 -10.68 11.61 -39.81
N SER A 273 -11.09 11.87 -38.56
CA SER A 273 -12.26 11.24 -37.96
C SER A 273 -13.56 11.60 -38.69
N LEU A 274 -13.73 12.85 -39.14
CA LEU A 274 -14.89 13.25 -39.96
C LEU A 274 -14.91 12.54 -41.32
N GLU A 275 -13.76 12.45 -41.98
CA GLU A 275 -13.61 11.76 -43.28
C GLU A 275 -13.89 10.25 -43.13
N GLN A 276 -13.47 9.62 -42.02
CA GLN A 276 -13.79 8.22 -41.70
C GLN A 276 -15.31 7.99 -41.50
N GLN A 277 -16.02 9.00 -40.99
CA GLN A 277 -17.48 9.01 -40.89
C GLN A 277 -18.16 9.43 -42.21
N ARG A 278 -17.39 9.56 -43.31
CA ARG A 278 -17.86 9.93 -44.65
C ARG A 278 -18.59 11.28 -44.69
N VAL A 279 -18.23 12.19 -43.80
CA VAL A 279 -18.73 13.57 -43.79
C VAL A 279 -18.10 14.35 -44.95
N ARG A 280 -18.91 15.08 -45.72
CA ARG A 280 -18.41 15.88 -46.85
C ARG A 280 -17.98 17.27 -46.36
N ILE A 281 -16.69 17.42 -46.07
CA ILE A 281 -16.14 18.71 -45.60
C ILE A 281 -15.96 19.66 -46.81
N VAL A 282 -16.78 20.71 -46.90
CA VAL A 282 -16.68 21.72 -47.99
C VAL A 282 -15.75 22.87 -47.64
N ALA A 283 -15.57 23.17 -46.36
CA ALA A 283 -14.56 24.11 -45.86
C ALA A 283 -14.10 23.71 -44.46
N GLU A 284 -12.88 24.09 -44.08
CA GLU A 284 -12.28 23.78 -42.77
C GLU A 284 -11.59 25.01 -42.16
N TYR A 285 -11.95 25.36 -40.93
CA TYR A 285 -11.33 26.43 -40.15
C TYR A 285 -10.54 25.86 -38.97
N ARG A 286 -9.24 26.18 -38.90
CA ARG A 286 -8.34 25.72 -37.85
C ARG A 286 -7.91 26.88 -36.97
N PHE A 287 -8.29 26.82 -35.70
CA PHE A 287 -7.93 27.81 -34.69
C PHE A 287 -6.83 27.28 -33.77
N ARG A 288 -6.25 28.15 -32.94
CA ARG A 288 -5.28 27.75 -31.91
C ARG A 288 -6.01 26.97 -30.81
N ASP A 289 -5.32 26.03 -30.15
CA ASP A 289 -5.91 25.27 -29.04
C ASP A 289 -6.45 26.21 -27.94
N HIS A 290 -7.66 25.95 -27.45
CA HIS A 290 -8.42 26.81 -26.53
C HIS A 290 -8.76 28.21 -27.07
N HIS A 291 -8.87 28.39 -28.39
CA HIS A 291 -9.38 29.65 -28.96
C HIS A 291 -10.80 29.92 -28.48
N ARG A 292 -11.04 31.14 -27.98
CA ARG A 292 -12.39 31.61 -27.66
C ARG A 292 -12.99 32.24 -28.90
N PHE A 293 -14.06 31.65 -29.40
CA PHE A 293 -14.68 32.09 -30.64
C PHE A 293 -15.33 33.45 -30.46
N SER A 294 -15.01 34.38 -31.34
CA SER A 294 -15.70 35.67 -31.40
C SER A 294 -17.00 35.53 -32.20
N VAL A 295 -17.97 36.41 -31.95
CA VAL A 295 -19.18 36.49 -32.78
C VAL A 295 -18.83 36.74 -34.26
N LYS A 296 -17.71 37.43 -34.52
CA LYS A 296 -17.21 37.66 -35.88
C LYS A 296 -16.73 36.36 -36.53
N ASP A 297 -15.94 35.55 -35.81
CA ASP A 297 -15.44 34.25 -36.31
C ASP A 297 -16.61 33.37 -36.75
N LEU A 298 -17.64 33.28 -35.91
CA LEU A 298 -18.83 32.46 -36.16
C LEU A 298 -19.64 32.97 -37.36
N ARG A 299 -19.83 34.29 -37.49
CA ARG A 299 -20.51 34.90 -38.64
C ARG A 299 -19.78 34.62 -39.95
N GLU A 300 -18.45 34.69 -39.95
CA GLU A 300 -17.63 34.38 -41.14
C GLU A 300 -17.79 32.92 -41.57
N MET A 301 -17.79 31.99 -40.62
CA MET A 301 -18.00 30.56 -40.91
C MET A 301 -19.40 30.25 -41.42
N VAL A 302 -20.44 30.88 -40.86
CA VAL A 302 -21.82 30.76 -41.36
C VAL A 302 -21.94 31.34 -42.77
N ALA A 303 -21.35 32.51 -43.04
CA ALA A 303 -21.37 33.11 -44.37
C ALA A 303 -20.67 32.21 -45.40
N GLU A 304 -19.55 31.58 -45.03
CA GLU A 304 -18.88 30.59 -45.88
C GLU A 304 -19.73 29.33 -46.09
N ALA A 305 -20.40 28.83 -45.04
CA ALA A 305 -21.31 27.70 -45.15
C ALA A 305 -22.43 27.97 -46.17
N VAL A 306 -23.04 29.16 -46.13
CA VAL A 306 -24.03 29.58 -47.14
C VAL A 306 -23.41 29.68 -48.54
N ARG A 307 -22.21 30.27 -48.69
CA ARG A 307 -21.53 30.37 -49.99
C ARG A 307 -21.22 29.02 -50.63
N GLN A 308 -20.87 28.02 -49.81
CA GLN A 308 -20.49 26.69 -50.25
C GLN A 308 -21.68 25.71 -50.34
N ASN A 309 -22.91 26.18 -50.12
CA ASN A 309 -24.12 25.35 -49.98
C ASN A 309 -23.93 24.21 -48.95
N ALA A 310 -23.27 24.51 -47.84
CA ALA A 310 -23.19 23.60 -46.70
C ALA A 310 -24.55 23.55 -46.00
N GLU A 311 -24.93 22.37 -45.53
CA GLU A 311 -26.18 22.13 -44.82
C GLU A 311 -26.01 22.25 -43.29
N ALA A 312 -24.76 22.15 -42.80
CA ALA A 312 -24.47 22.25 -41.37
C ALA A 312 -23.06 22.77 -41.08
N LEU A 313 -22.86 23.18 -39.83
CA LEU A 313 -21.55 23.36 -39.21
C LEU A 313 -21.18 22.12 -38.39
N VAL A 314 -19.89 21.82 -38.30
CA VAL A 314 -19.36 20.74 -37.46
C VAL A 314 -18.20 21.25 -36.63
N CYS A 315 -18.17 20.94 -35.32
CA CYS A 315 -17.04 21.28 -34.45
C CYS A 315 -16.71 20.19 -33.44
N SER A 316 -15.57 20.29 -32.78
CA SER A 316 -15.23 19.34 -31.71
C SER A 316 -16.04 19.64 -30.44
N GLU A 317 -16.24 18.63 -29.59
CA GLU A 317 -16.99 18.80 -28.34
C GLU A 317 -16.38 19.83 -27.39
N LYS A 318 -15.05 19.95 -27.39
CA LYS A 318 -14.33 20.94 -26.58
C LYS A 318 -14.65 22.38 -27.02
N ASP A 319 -14.92 22.58 -28.31
CA ASP A 319 -15.14 23.90 -28.90
C ASP A 319 -16.48 24.51 -28.50
N ILE A 320 -17.47 23.68 -28.16
CA ILE A 320 -18.79 24.13 -27.65
C ILE A 320 -18.63 25.02 -26.40
N TYR A 321 -17.73 24.65 -25.48
CA TYR A 321 -17.48 25.40 -24.24
C TYR A 321 -16.68 26.69 -24.46
N ASN A 322 -16.21 26.93 -25.69
CA ASN A 322 -15.51 28.16 -26.09
C ASN A 322 -16.38 29.07 -26.98
N LEU A 323 -17.64 28.69 -27.26
CA LEU A 323 -18.60 29.53 -27.96
C LEU A 323 -19.05 30.70 -27.05
N PRO A 324 -19.45 31.85 -27.63
CA PRO A 324 -20.08 32.93 -26.88
C PRO A 324 -21.35 32.43 -26.18
N GLU A 325 -21.55 32.89 -24.95
CA GLU A 325 -22.75 32.57 -24.17
C GLU A 325 -24.03 33.00 -24.91
N GLY A 326 -25.04 32.13 -24.90
CA GLY A 326 -26.30 32.37 -25.61
C GLY A 326 -26.22 32.33 -27.14
N TRP A 327 -25.06 32.00 -27.74
CA TRP A 327 -24.98 31.90 -29.19
C TRP A 327 -25.74 30.66 -29.71
N ILE A 328 -26.64 30.91 -30.65
CA ILE A 328 -27.41 29.91 -31.37
C ILE A 328 -27.00 29.98 -32.84
N SER A 329 -26.60 28.85 -33.39
CA SER A 329 -26.23 28.76 -34.81
C SER A 329 -27.49 28.94 -35.68
N PRO A 330 -27.44 29.75 -36.75
CA PRO A 330 -28.56 29.92 -37.68
C PRO A 330 -28.79 28.71 -38.59
N MET A 331 -27.90 27.72 -38.53
CA MET A 331 -28.00 26.44 -39.22
C MET A 331 -27.59 25.30 -38.27
N PRO A 332 -27.91 24.03 -38.54
CA PRO A 332 -27.55 22.92 -37.66
C PRO A 332 -26.06 22.92 -37.32
N LEU A 333 -25.75 22.79 -36.02
CA LEU A 333 -24.38 22.57 -35.53
C LEU A 333 -24.30 21.16 -34.94
N TYR A 334 -23.59 20.29 -35.64
CA TYR A 334 -23.36 18.91 -35.22
C TYR A 334 -22.01 18.75 -34.53
N VAL A 335 -21.98 17.90 -33.51
CA VAL A 335 -20.81 17.64 -32.69
C VAL A 335 -20.62 16.13 -32.57
N PRO A 336 -19.48 15.57 -33.03
CA PRO A 336 -19.22 14.16 -32.87
C PRO A 336 -18.82 13.86 -31.42
N ARG A 337 -19.49 12.88 -30.81
CA ARG A 337 -19.15 12.34 -29.51
C ARG A 337 -18.15 11.23 -29.67
N VAL A 338 -16.97 11.40 -29.08
CA VAL A 338 -15.91 10.40 -29.13
C VAL A 338 -15.85 9.58 -27.84
N LYS A 339 -15.73 8.26 -27.99
CA LYS A 339 -15.43 7.32 -26.90
C LYS A 339 -14.07 6.66 -27.11
N THR A 340 -13.49 6.20 -26.02
CA THR A 340 -12.29 5.35 -26.04
C THR A 340 -12.72 3.90 -26.24
N GLU A 341 -12.01 3.19 -27.12
CA GLU A 341 -12.09 1.73 -27.22
C GLU A 341 -10.71 1.10 -26.98
N ILE A 342 -10.66 0.06 -26.15
CA ILE A 342 -9.48 -0.80 -26.01
C ILE A 342 -9.44 -1.76 -27.21
N LEU A 343 -8.30 -1.81 -27.90
CA LEU A 343 -8.13 -2.61 -29.11
C LEU A 343 -7.90 -4.09 -28.77
N GLY A 344 -8.88 -4.94 -29.10
CA GLY A 344 -8.75 -6.40 -29.11
C GLY A 344 -8.53 -7.08 -27.75
N GLU A 345 -8.42 -6.33 -26.66
CA GLU A 345 -8.02 -6.83 -25.34
C GLU A 345 -8.81 -6.15 -24.20
N ALA A 346 -10.08 -5.80 -24.44
CA ALA A 346 -10.90 -5.05 -23.49
C ALA A 346 -11.15 -5.82 -22.19
N GLU A 347 -11.51 -7.10 -22.26
CA GLU A 347 -11.71 -7.96 -21.08
C GLU A 347 -10.44 -8.05 -20.23
N ARG A 348 -9.31 -8.38 -20.87
CA ARG A 348 -7.98 -8.43 -20.23
C ARG A 348 -7.61 -7.11 -19.54
N PHE A 349 -7.96 -5.97 -20.14
CA PHE A 349 -7.73 -4.66 -19.53
C PHE A 349 -8.50 -4.51 -18.21
N TRP A 350 -9.79 -4.88 -18.20
CA TRP A 350 -10.60 -4.78 -16.99
C TRP A 350 -10.21 -5.81 -15.93
N GLU A 351 -9.88 -7.05 -16.31
CA GLU A 351 -9.33 -8.06 -15.40
C GLU A 351 -8.04 -7.57 -14.74
N THR A 352 -7.12 -7.00 -15.53
CA THR A 352 -5.86 -6.44 -15.04
C THR A 352 -6.13 -5.29 -14.08
N LEU A 353 -7.07 -4.40 -14.40
CA LEU A 353 -7.46 -3.31 -13.49
C LEU A 353 -8.06 -3.85 -12.20
N GLY A 354 -8.88 -4.90 -12.26
CA GLY A 354 -9.44 -5.61 -11.10
C GLY A 354 -8.36 -6.15 -10.17
N GLU A 355 -7.36 -6.82 -10.73
CA GLU A 355 -6.22 -7.35 -9.96
C GLU A 355 -5.33 -6.25 -9.37
N VAL A 356 -5.26 -5.09 -10.03
CA VAL A 356 -4.53 -3.92 -9.52
C VAL A 356 -5.27 -3.28 -8.34
N ILE A 357 -6.59 -3.13 -8.42
CA ILE A 357 -7.37 -2.50 -7.33
C ILE A 357 -7.54 -3.41 -6.12
N ARG A 358 -7.30 -4.73 -6.27
CA ARG A 358 -7.29 -5.67 -5.15
C ARG A 358 -6.39 -5.14 -4.03
N PRO A 359 -6.89 -4.98 -2.80
CA PRO A 359 -6.08 -4.46 -1.72
C PRO A 359 -4.97 -5.46 -1.34
N ARG A 360 -3.73 -4.95 -1.27
CA ARG A 360 -2.53 -5.72 -0.91
C ARG A 360 -1.76 -5.02 0.20
N VAL A 361 -1.40 -5.77 1.24
CA VAL A 361 -0.62 -5.25 2.38
C VAL A 361 0.54 -6.18 2.70
N ALA A 362 1.54 -5.65 3.40
CA ALA A 362 2.60 -6.46 3.97
C ALA A 362 2.59 -6.39 5.50
N VAL A 363 2.73 -7.54 6.16
CA VAL A 363 3.02 -7.65 7.59
C VAL A 363 4.50 -7.97 7.73
N ALA A 364 5.25 -7.03 8.28
CA ALA A 364 6.68 -7.13 8.49
C ALA A 364 6.99 -7.26 9.98
N SER A 365 8.01 -8.04 10.30
CA SER A 365 8.45 -8.32 11.67
C SER A 365 9.96 -8.48 11.74
N ASN A 366 10.57 -8.24 12.89
CA ASN A 366 12.03 -8.20 13.05
C ASN A 366 12.60 -9.17 14.10
N GLY A 367 11.82 -10.18 14.49
CA GLY A 367 12.23 -11.23 15.42
C GLY A 367 11.17 -12.34 15.55
N TYR A 368 11.56 -13.49 16.09
CA TYR A 368 10.66 -14.65 16.19
C TYR A 368 9.42 -14.42 17.07
N GLY A 369 9.53 -13.62 18.14
CA GLY A 369 8.38 -13.26 18.97
C GLY A 369 7.44 -12.31 18.24
N GLU A 370 8.01 -11.36 17.50
CA GLU A 370 7.29 -10.45 16.62
C GLU A 370 6.64 -11.17 15.43
N ASP A 371 7.26 -12.23 14.90
CA ASP A 371 6.67 -13.07 13.86
C ASP A 371 5.37 -13.71 14.35
N ALA A 372 5.35 -14.25 15.58
CA ALA A 372 4.13 -14.82 16.16
C ALA A 372 3.01 -13.77 16.30
N ILE A 373 3.34 -12.57 16.77
CA ILE A 373 2.39 -11.44 16.86
C ILE A 373 1.91 -11.03 15.46
N GLY A 374 2.83 -10.97 14.48
CA GLY A 374 2.51 -10.65 13.09
C GLY A 374 1.63 -11.69 12.41
N VAL A 375 1.78 -12.97 12.73
CA VAL A 375 0.88 -14.04 12.26
C VAL A 375 -0.53 -13.85 12.81
N ILE A 376 -0.68 -13.51 14.10
CA ILE A 376 -2.00 -13.21 14.67
C ILE A 376 -2.62 -11.99 13.98
N LEU A 377 -1.84 -10.93 13.76
CA LEU A 377 -2.32 -9.75 13.04
C LEU A 377 -2.78 -10.12 11.62
N ALA A 378 -1.99 -10.91 10.91
CA ALA A 378 -2.32 -11.37 9.56
C ALA A 378 -3.59 -12.24 9.53
N LYS A 379 -3.77 -13.13 10.52
CA LYS A 379 -5.00 -13.94 10.68
C LYS A 379 -6.23 -13.05 10.95
N LYS A 380 -6.13 -12.11 11.89
CA LYS A 380 -7.23 -11.18 12.19
C LYS A 380 -7.56 -10.27 11.00
N LEU A 381 -6.56 -9.80 10.26
CA LEU A 381 -6.77 -9.06 9.01
C LEU A 381 -7.47 -9.92 7.95
N ARG A 382 -7.07 -11.18 7.76
CA ARG A 382 -7.72 -12.11 6.82
C ARG A 382 -9.17 -12.42 7.23
N GLN A 383 -9.44 -12.54 8.53
CA GLN A 383 -10.78 -12.77 9.05
C GLN A 383 -11.68 -11.55 8.83
N ALA A 384 -11.15 -10.35 9.09
CA ALA A 384 -11.89 -9.11 8.87
C ALA A 384 -12.04 -8.75 7.39
N LEU A 385 -11.07 -9.15 6.55
CA LEU A 385 -10.98 -8.82 5.13
C LEU A 385 -10.55 -10.05 4.30
N PRO A 386 -11.48 -10.96 3.93
CA PRO A 386 -11.17 -12.23 3.26
C PRO A 386 -10.50 -12.13 1.89
N ARG A 387 -10.73 -11.04 1.14
CA ARG A 387 -10.17 -10.81 -0.20
C ARG A 387 -8.84 -10.05 -0.17
N LEU A 388 -8.46 -9.49 0.98
CA LEU A 388 -7.18 -8.80 1.19
C LEU A 388 -6.00 -9.74 0.93
N GLU A 389 -5.10 -9.34 0.04
CA GLU A 389 -3.82 -10.05 -0.14
C GLU A 389 -2.84 -9.61 0.96
N ILE A 390 -2.37 -10.57 1.75
CA ILE A 390 -1.47 -10.32 2.88
C ILE A 390 -0.14 -11.03 2.61
N LEU A 391 0.92 -10.24 2.47
CA LEU A 391 2.29 -10.72 2.29
C LEU A 391 3.06 -10.63 3.61
N ALA A 392 3.93 -11.60 3.87
CA ALA A 392 4.79 -11.62 5.06
C ALA A 392 6.22 -11.17 4.72
N PHE A 393 6.77 -10.27 5.54
CA PHE A 393 8.14 -9.76 5.42
C PHE A 393 8.91 -9.85 6.76
N PRO A 394 9.26 -11.05 7.23
CA PRO A 394 10.17 -11.21 8.35
C PRO A 394 11.60 -10.79 7.97
N LEU A 395 12.26 -9.97 8.81
CA LEU A 395 13.65 -9.57 8.61
C LEU A 395 14.66 -10.62 9.08
N VAL A 396 14.22 -11.54 9.93
CA VAL A 396 15.06 -12.54 10.58
C VAL A 396 14.39 -13.89 10.44
N GLY A 397 15.20 -14.93 10.23
CA GLY A 397 14.74 -16.30 10.06
C GLY A 397 14.22 -16.61 8.66
N SER A 398 13.57 -17.75 8.53
CA SER A 398 13.02 -18.28 7.28
C SER A 398 11.59 -17.83 6.99
N GLY A 399 10.94 -17.17 7.95
CA GLY A 399 9.52 -16.83 7.88
C GLY A 399 8.56 -18.01 8.06
N LYS A 400 9.05 -19.13 8.59
CA LYS A 400 8.29 -20.38 8.75
C LYS A 400 6.94 -20.18 9.47
N ALA A 401 6.91 -19.35 10.52
CA ALA A 401 5.67 -19.04 11.24
C ALA A 401 4.56 -18.48 10.33
N TYR A 402 4.92 -17.64 9.36
CA TYR A 402 3.97 -17.09 8.38
C TYR A 402 3.58 -18.12 7.32
N SER A 403 4.54 -18.88 6.79
CA SER A 403 4.25 -19.88 5.76
C SER A 403 3.37 -21.02 6.29
N ASP A 404 3.62 -21.47 7.51
CA ASP A 404 2.81 -22.52 8.18
C ASP A 404 1.38 -22.03 8.44
N ALA A 405 1.19 -20.72 8.63
CA ALA A 405 -0.13 -20.08 8.72
C ALA A 405 -0.74 -19.71 7.34
N GLY A 406 -0.12 -20.13 6.24
CA GLY A 406 -0.61 -19.93 4.88
C GLY A 406 -0.43 -18.50 4.35
N PHE A 407 0.56 -17.75 4.82
CA PHE A 407 0.90 -16.42 4.30
C PHE A 407 2.16 -16.47 3.43
N PRO A 408 2.13 -15.94 2.19
CA PRO A 408 3.31 -15.90 1.32
C PRO A 408 4.44 -15.05 1.93
N VAL A 409 5.62 -15.66 2.10
CA VAL A 409 6.83 -14.97 2.58
C VAL A 409 7.59 -14.40 1.38
N VAL A 410 7.76 -13.08 1.35
CA VAL A 410 8.38 -12.35 0.24
C VAL A 410 9.74 -11.71 0.60
N SER A 411 10.14 -11.80 1.87
CA SER A 411 11.48 -11.42 2.30
C SER A 411 12.51 -12.51 1.97
N PRO A 412 13.80 -12.14 1.79
CA PRO A 412 14.85 -13.15 1.69
C PRO A 412 15.03 -13.90 3.01
N ARG A 413 15.38 -15.19 2.92
CA ARG A 413 15.71 -16.00 4.11
C ARG A 413 16.99 -15.47 4.74
N ALA A 414 16.92 -15.10 6.02
CA ALA A 414 18.04 -14.50 6.74
C ALA A 414 18.22 -15.19 8.09
N GLU A 415 18.87 -16.34 8.10
CA GLU A 415 19.29 -17.01 9.34
C GLU A 415 20.54 -16.32 9.87
N THR A 416 20.37 -15.38 10.82
CA THR A 416 21.51 -14.76 11.51
C THR A 416 21.82 -15.53 12.82
N PRO A 417 23.10 -15.77 13.16
CA PRO A 417 23.48 -16.44 14.41
C PRO A 417 22.97 -15.71 15.67
N SER A 418 22.79 -14.39 15.58
CA SER A 418 22.34 -13.50 16.66
C SER A 418 20.80 -13.49 16.85
N GLY A 419 20.02 -14.01 15.89
CA GLY A 419 18.56 -14.14 15.99
C GLY A 419 17.80 -12.81 16.13
N GLY A 420 18.38 -11.70 15.65
CA GLY A 420 17.81 -10.35 15.70
C GLY A 420 18.74 -9.31 15.05
N ILE A 421 18.19 -8.15 14.69
CA ILE A 421 18.99 -7.00 14.25
C ILE A 421 19.45 -6.24 15.50
N VAL A 422 20.73 -6.45 15.84
CA VAL A 422 21.57 -5.61 16.72
C VAL A 422 20.89 -5.12 18.00
N LYS A 423 21.03 -5.92 19.05
CA LYS A 423 20.80 -5.46 20.42
C LYS A 423 22.00 -5.87 21.27
N TYR A 424 22.90 -4.91 21.49
CA TYR A 424 23.83 -4.79 22.63
C TYR A 424 25.35 -5.05 22.49
N SER A 425 25.96 -5.30 21.31
CA SER A 425 27.44 -5.16 21.22
C SER A 425 27.99 -4.79 19.83
N LEU A 426 29.04 -3.95 19.81
CA LEU A 426 29.84 -3.63 18.62
C LEU A 426 30.57 -4.86 18.06
N SER A 427 30.91 -5.85 18.91
CA SER A 427 31.54 -7.11 18.49
C SER A 427 30.58 -8.04 17.74
N ASP A 428 29.30 -8.09 18.12
CA ASP A 428 28.28 -8.88 17.41
C ASP A 428 27.94 -8.24 16.06
N LEU A 429 27.92 -6.91 15.99
CA LEU A 429 27.81 -6.17 14.73
C LEU A 429 28.98 -6.48 13.77
N VAL A 430 30.22 -6.51 14.28
CA VAL A 430 31.40 -6.86 13.46
C VAL A 430 31.37 -8.33 13.04
N ARG A 431 30.88 -9.23 13.89
CA ARG A 431 30.69 -10.65 13.56
C ARG A 431 29.63 -10.81 12.46
N ASP A 432 28.46 -10.21 12.63
CA ASP A 432 27.35 -10.27 11.66
C ASP A 432 27.73 -9.60 10.32
N LEU A 433 28.49 -8.50 10.34
CA LEU A 433 29.05 -7.86 9.13
C LEU A 433 30.00 -8.79 8.36
N ARG A 434 30.83 -9.58 9.06
CA ARG A 434 31.72 -10.58 8.44
C ARG A 434 30.97 -11.79 7.87
N PHE A 435 29.76 -12.07 8.35
CA PHE A 435 28.91 -13.18 7.88
C PHE A 435 27.84 -12.78 6.85
N GLY A 436 27.96 -11.60 6.22
CA GLY A 436 27.12 -11.23 5.07
C GLY A 436 25.87 -10.40 5.38
N LEU A 437 25.78 -9.79 6.57
CA LEU A 437 24.67 -8.89 6.94
C LEU A 437 24.41 -7.78 5.90
N VAL A 438 25.46 -7.20 5.30
CA VAL A 438 25.31 -6.18 4.25
C VAL A 438 24.60 -6.75 3.01
N LYS A 439 24.96 -7.97 2.60
CA LYS A 439 24.33 -8.65 1.47
C LYS A 439 22.85 -8.91 1.76
N ILE A 440 22.52 -9.38 2.97
CA ILE A 440 21.15 -9.61 3.42
C ILE A 440 20.34 -8.31 3.40
N ILE A 441 20.88 -7.21 3.95
CA ILE A 441 20.20 -5.91 3.93
C ILE A 441 19.95 -5.44 2.49
N ILE A 442 20.94 -5.58 1.60
CA ILE A 442 20.77 -5.24 0.18
C ILE A 442 19.67 -6.09 -0.47
N GLU A 443 19.62 -7.39 -0.18
CA GLU A 443 18.57 -8.29 -0.67
C GLU A 443 17.19 -7.92 -0.12
N GLN A 444 17.08 -7.57 1.17
CA GLN A 444 15.85 -7.09 1.79
C GLN A 444 15.37 -5.79 1.12
N LEU A 445 16.26 -4.83 0.91
CA LEU A 445 15.94 -3.58 0.20
C LEU A 445 15.53 -3.82 -1.26
N LYS A 446 16.14 -4.80 -1.95
CA LYS A 446 15.71 -5.22 -3.29
C LYS A 446 14.31 -5.85 -3.26
N SER A 447 14.00 -6.70 -2.29
CA SER A 447 12.66 -7.28 -2.13
C SER A 447 11.61 -6.21 -1.84
N TRP A 448 11.90 -5.23 -0.98
CA TRP A 448 11.03 -4.07 -0.83
C TRP A 448 10.86 -3.32 -2.15
N LYS A 449 11.94 -3.01 -2.87
CA LYS A 449 11.84 -2.31 -4.16
C LYS A 449 10.90 -3.02 -5.15
N ARG A 450 10.87 -4.36 -5.18
CA ARG A 450 9.95 -5.14 -6.04
C ARG A 450 8.47 -5.00 -5.65
N LEU A 451 8.18 -4.73 -4.38
CA LEU A 451 6.84 -4.52 -3.86
C LEU A 451 6.40 -3.04 -3.93
N ARG A 452 7.34 -2.14 -4.21
CA ARG A 452 7.08 -0.70 -4.29
C ARG A 452 5.97 -0.41 -5.28
N HIS A 453 5.08 0.52 -4.90
CA HIS A 453 3.86 0.89 -5.63
C HIS A 453 2.76 -0.16 -5.68
N ARG A 454 3.02 -1.41 -5.29
CA ARG A 454 2.02 -2.50 -5.30
C ARG A 454 1.31 -2.72 -3.97
N LEU A 455 1.88 -2.20 -2.88
CA LEU A 455 1.31 -2.29 -1.55
C LEU A 455 0.48 -1.04 -1.24
N GLN A 456 -0.62 -1.23 -0.52
CA GLN A 456 -1.41 -0.15 0.08
C GLN A 456 -0.98 0.21 1.50
N ARG A 457 -0.34 -0.72 2.23
CA ARG A 457 0.25 -0.42 3.53
C ARG A 457 1.26 -1.49 3.95
N VAL A 458 2.13 -1.09 4.88
CA VAL A 458 3.01 -2.01 5.60
C VAL A 458 2.70 -1.90 7.09
N PHE A 459 2.42 -3.03 7.70
CA PHE A 459 2.29 -3.21 9.14
C PHE A 459 3.63 -3.68 9.69
N CYS A 460 4.24 -2.92 10.57
CA CYS A 460 5.52 -3.23 11.18
C CYS A 460 5.29 -3.67 12.63
N VAL A 461 5.46 -4.95 12.92
CA VAL A 461 5.42 -5.53 14.26
C VAL A 461 6.86 -5.62 14.77
N GLY A 462 7.26 -4.70 15.65
CA GLY A 462 8.65 -4.63 16.10
C GLY A 462 9.10 -3.25 16.58
N ASP A 463 10.12 -2.71 15.94
CA ASP A 463 10.76 -1.45 16.34
C ASP A 463 10.87 -0.42 15.21
N VAL A 464 11.46 0.73 15.55
CA VAL A 464 11.62 1.86 14.63
C VAL A 464 12.57 1.53 13.46
N TYR A 465 13.52 0.61 13.64
CA TYR A 465 14.40 0.19 12.56
C TYR A 465 13.61 -0.54 11.46
N LEU A 466 12.71 -1.44 11.84
CA LEU A 466 11.81 -2.12 10.91
C LEU A 466 10.94 -1.12 10.14
N ALA A 467 10.35 -0.14 10.85
CA ALA A 467 9.55 0.91 10.23
C ALA A 467 10.38 1.77 9.25
N LEU A 468 11.62 2.11 9.59
CA LEU A 468 12.54 2.85 8.71
C LEU A 468 12.91 2.04 7.46
N GLN A 469 13.15 0.74 7.60
CA GLN A 469 13.47 -0.12 6.46
C GLN A 469 12.29 -0.22 5.49
N ALA A 470 11.08 -0.41 6.01
CA ALA A 470 9.85 -0.41 5.23
C ALA A 470 9.62 0.94 4.53
N LEU A 471 9.78 2.06 5.26
CA LEU A 471 9.65 3.42 4.74
C LEU A 471 10.65 3.69 3.60
N TRP A 472 11.92 3.34 3.79
CA TRP A 472 12.95 3.52 2.77
C TRP A 472 12.69 2.65 1.54
N GLY A 473 12.22 1.41 1.74
CA GLY A 473 11.91 0.48 0.66
C GLY A 473 10.67 0.85 -0.17
N GLN A 474 9.59 1.26 0.51
CA GLN A 474 8.26 1.47 -0.09
C GLN A 474 7.91 2.93 -0.35
N GLY A 475 8.46 3.85 0.42
CA GLY A 475 8.12 5.27 0.40
C GLY A 475 6.78 5.66 1.04
N GLY A 476 5.92 4.68 1.34
CA GLY A 476 4.68 4.90 2.08
C GLY A 476 4.90 4.89 3.60
N GLU A 477 4.09 5.67 4.32
CA GLU A 477 4.10 5.68 5.79
C GLU A 477 3.61 4.31 6.32
N PRO A 478 4.42 3.60 7.13
CA PRO A 478 3.99 2.35 7.74
C PRO A 478 3.12 2.59 8.98
N LEU A 479 2.46 1.54 9.41
CA LEU A 479 1.82 1.41 10.72
C LEU A 479 2.76 0.62 11.64
N LEU A 480 2.97 1.07 12.87
CA LEU A 480 3.92 0.43 13.79
C LEU A 480 3.21 -0.14 15.01
N VAL A 481 3.27 -1.45 15.18
CA VAL A 481 2.96 -2.14 16.44
C VAL A 481 4.27 -2.31 17.20
N ALA A 482 4.52 -1.41 18.15
CA ALA A 482 5.79 -1.34 18.86
C ALA A 482 5.86 -2.38 19.98
N THR A 483 6.77 -3.35 19.85
CA THR A 483 6.97 -4.44 20.83
C THR A 483 8.24 -4.25 21.67
N ALA A 484 9.23 -3.53 21.13
CA ALA A 484 10.59 -3.50 21.67
C ALA A 484 10.82 -2.44 22.75
N LYS A 485 10.64 -1.15 22.43
CA LYS A 485 11.03 -0.02 23.29
C LYS A 485 9.93 0.32 24.30
N THR A 486 10.35 0.62 25.53
CA THR A 486 9.48 1.05 26.63
C THR A 486 10.12 2.18 27.42
N ALA A 487 9.31 3.16 27.80
CA ALA A 487 9.69 4.26 28.68
C ALA A 487 10.17 3.79 30.06
N TYR A 488 9.80 2.58 30.51
CA TYR A 488 10.29 2.00 31.76
C TYR A 488 11.80 1.73 31.78
N ILE A 489 12.45 1.66 30.62
CA ILE A 489 13.90 1.42 30.49
C ILE A 489 14.60 2.66 29.95
N ALA A 490 14.17 3.10 28.76
CA ALA A 490 14.68 4.28 28.08
C ALA A 490 13.66 4.70 27.02
N GLY A 491 13.25 5.97 27.07
CA GLY A 491 12.38 6.56 26.07
C GLY A 491 13.00 6.56 24.66
N HIS A 492 12.17 6.86 23.67
CA HIS A 492 12.62 7.02 22.29
C HIS A 492 13.59 8.20 22.14
N TRP A 493 14.60 8.04 21.29
CA TRP A 493 15.55 9.13 21.00
C TRP A 493 14.88 10.25 20.19
N GLY A 494 15.44 11.45 20.21
CA GLY A 494 14.88 12.61 19.48
C GLY A 494 14.68 12.34 17.98
N ILE A 495 15.64 11.66 17.34
CA ILE A 495 15.52 11.25 15.93
C ILE A 495 14.40 10.23 15.72
N GLU A 496 14.24 9.26 16.63
CA GLU A 496 13.15 8.29 16.54
C GLU A 496 11.79 8.95 16.68
N ARG A 497 11.63 9.84 17.68
CA ARG A 497 10.42 10.63 17.87
C ARG A 497 10.11 11.47 16.64
N PHE A 498 11.13 12.08 16.02
CA PHE A 498 10.98 12.84 14.79
C PHE A 498 10.46 11.98 13.64
N VAL A 499 11.03 10.78 13.43
CA VAL A 499 10.58 9.84 12.40
C VAL A 499 9.16 9.37 12.69
N LEU A 500 8.88 8.91 13.90
CA LEU A 500 7.57 8.41 14.31
C LEU A 500 6.47 9.47 14.13
N ARG A 501 6.78 10.74 14.41
CA ARG A 501 5.83 11.84 14.25
C ARG A 501 5.53 12.18 12.78
N HIS A 502 6.54 12.14 11.91
CA HIS A 502 6.41 12.71 10.56
C HIS A 502 6.29 11.66 9.46
N ARG A 503 6.62 10.39 9.73
CA ARG A 503 6.81 9.34 8.73
C ARG A 503 6.16 8.01 9.07
N VAL A 504 5.61 7.87 10.26
CA VAL A 504 4.80 6.72 10.66
C VAL A 504 3.38 7.23 10.87
N GLU A 505 2.41 6.56 10.28
CA GLU A 505 1.03 7.04 10.27
C GLU A 505 0.37 6.89 11.64
N ARG A 506 0.61 5.74 12.28
CA ARG A 506 0.13 5.45 13.63
C ARG A 506 1.03 4.44 14.34
N VAL A 507 1.18 4.64 15.65
CA VAL A 507 1.96 3.76 16.53
C VAL A 507 1.03 3.15 17.59
N TRP A 508 1.08 1.83 17.77
CA TRP A 508 0.54 1.15 18.94
C TRP A 508 1.68 0.85 19.89
N ALA A 509 1.71 1.55 21.02
CA ALA A 509 2.74 1.35 22.02
C ALA A 509 2.47 0.08 22.82
N ARG A 510 3.53 -0.54 23.33
CA ARG A 510 3.44 -1.73 24.19
C ARG A 510 2.84 -1.47 25.57
N ASP A 511 2.96 -0.25 26.08
CA ASP A 511 2.50 0.14 27.41
C ASP A 511 2.03 1.60 27.42
N GLU A 512 1.22 1.93 28.42
CA GLU A 512 0.56 3.23 28.53
C GLU A 512 1.55 4.38 28.74
N GLU A 513 2.61 4.17 29.54
CA GLU A 513 3.60 5.22 29.82
C GLU A 513 4.39 5.58 28.57
N THR A 514 4.76 4.59 27.75
CA THR A 514 5.39 4.80 26.44
C THR A 514 4.47 5.54 25.48
N ALA A 515 3.17 5.23 25.49
CA ALA A 515 2.19 5.99 24.71
C ALA A 515 2.13 7.46 25.14
N ARG A 516 2.10 7.74 26.45
CA ARG A 516 2.10 9.12 26.98
C ARG A 516 3.37 9.88 26.60
N ASP A 517 4.55 9.26 26.72
CA ASP A 517 5.83 9.88 26.36
C ASP A 517 5.89 10.25 24.86
N LEU A 518 5.45 9.34 23.99
CA LEU A 518 5.38 9.57 22.55
C LEU A 518 4.34 10.64 22.18
N ALA A 519 3.16 10.62 22.82
CA ALA A 519 2.10 11.59 22.60
C ALA A 519 2.55 13.02 22.94
N ARG A 520 3.30 13.21 24.04
CA ARG A 520 3.91 14.51 24.41
C ARG A 520 4.84 15.07 23.33
N SER A 521 5.41 14.20 22.49
CA SER A 521 6.29 14.58 21.37
C SER A 521 5.52 14.86 20.07
N GLY A 522 4.19 14.72 20.08
CA GLY A 522 3.31 14.90 18.92
C GLY A 522 3.20 13.69 18.00
N VAL A 523 3.64 12.51 18.46
CA VAL A 523 3.48 11.25 17.70
C VAL A 523 2.02 10.80 17.77
N GLN A 524 1.48 10.34 16.64
CA GLN A 524 0.17 9.70 16.57
C GLN A 524 0.26 8.30 17.18
N VAL A 525 0.01 8.19 18.49
CA VAL A 525 0.22 6.95 19.26
C VAL A 525 -1.04 6.58 20.04
N ARG A 526 -1.28 5.27 20.19
CA ARG A 526 -2.34 4.70 21.01
C ARG A 526 -1.80 3.54 21.86
N PHE A 527 -2.32 3.39 23.06
CA PHE A 527 -2.24 2.15 23.82
C PHE A 527 -3.64 1.54 23.83
N ALA A 528 -3.75 0.27 23.46
CA ALA A 528 -5.03 -0.45 23.35
C ALA A 528 -4.91 -1.88 23.90
N GLY A 529 -4.00 -2.09 24.84
CA GLY A 529 -3.50 -3.40 25.23
C GLY A 529 -2.04 -3.59 24.81
N ASN A 530 -1.41 -4.61 25.35
CA ASN A 530 -0.03 -4.94 25.07
C ASN A 530 0.04 -5.98 23.94
N PRO A 531 0.75 -5.69 22.83
CA PRO A 531 0.87 -6.60 21.69
C PRO A 531 1.41 -7.99 22.03
N ILE A 532 2.21 -8.13 23.09
CA ILE A 532 2.70 -9.44 23.55
C ILE A 532 1.54 -10.24 24.17
N MET A 533 0.63 -9.58 24.87
CA MET A 533 -0.52 -10.23 25.50
C MET A 533 -1.57 -10.67 24.48
N ASP A 534 -1.58 -10.12 23.26
CA ASP A 534 -2.41 -10.64 22.17
C ASP A 534 -2.08 -12.10 21.81
N LEU A 535 -0.87 -12.59 22.11
CA LEU A 535 -0.51 -14.01 22.00
C LEU A 535 -1.33 -14.90 22.96
N ALA A 536 -1.87 -14.36 24.05
CA ALA A 536 -2.69 -15.12 24.98
C ALA A 536 -4.17 -15.25 24.56
N GLY A 537 -4.60 -14.45 23.57
CA GLY A 537 -6.00 -14.31 23.16
C GLY A 537 -6.41 -15.14 21.95
N SER A 538 -5.56 -16.04 21.44
CA SER A 538 -5.94 -16.95 20.35
C SER A 538 -7.08 -17.87 20.78
N GLU A 539 -8.17 -17.86 19.98
CA GLU A 539 -9.47 -18.51 20.26
C GLU A 539 -9.42 -20.04 20.38
N GLU A 540 -8.27 -20.67 20.17
CA GLU A 540 -8.06 -22.13 20.24
C GLU A 540 -7.57 -22.61 21.61
N THR A 541 -8.00 -21.99 22.71
CA THR A 541 -7.69 -22.51 24.04
C THR A 541 -8.73 -23.55 24.46
N GLY A 542 -8.63 -24.74 23.86
CA GLY A 542 -9.19 -25.95 24.47
C GLY A 542 -8.64 -26.11 25.90
N ALA A 543 -9.33 -26.87 26.77
CA ALA A 543 -8.84 -27.17 28.11
C ALA A 543 -7.52 -27.94 28.01
N PHE A 544 -6.38 -27.24 28.14
CA PHE A 544 -5.07 -27.86 28.14
C PHE A 544 -4.93 -28.72 29.40
N GLU A 545 -4.80 -30.03 29.21
CA GLU A 545 -4.60 -30.97 30.30
C GLU A 545 -3.09 -31.14 30.56
N TRP A 546 -2.67 -30.82 31.79
CA TRP A 546 -1.27 -30.96 32.18
C TRP A 546 -0.85 -32.42 32.29
N PRO A 547 0.14 -32.86 31.49
CA PRO A 547 0.61 -34.24 31.56
C PRO A 547 1.40 -34.51 32.83
N GLY A 548 1.53 -35.81 33.16
CA GLY A 548 2.34 -36.28 34.29
C GLY A 548 1.67 -36.17 35.66
N LYS A 549 2.34 -36.74 36.67
CA LYS A 549 1.90 -36.77 38.07
C LYS A 549 2.71 -35.78 38.90
N GLY A 550 2.05 -35.02 39.76
CA GLY A 550 2.68 -34.10 40.70
C GLY A 550 1.74 -32.98 41.14
N ARG A 551 1.90 -32.50 42.37
CA ARG A 551 1.10 -31.41 42.94
C ARG A 551 1.29 -30.10 42.16
N ASP A 552 2.49 -29.56 42.12
CA ASP A 552 2.76 -28.26 41.50
C ASP A 552 3.23 -28.40 40.04
N ARG A 553 2.77 -27.51 39.16
CA ARG A 553 2.97 -27.52 37.71
C ARG A 553 4.04 -26.49 37.34
N ILE A 554 5.20 -26.96 36.88
CA ILE A 554 6.33 -26.09 36.55
C ILE A 554 6.56 -26.09 35.04
N LEU A 555 6.52 -24.90 34.44
CA LEU A 555 6.79 -24.70 33.02
C LEU A 555 8.26 -24.39 32.79
N LEU A 556 8.90 -25.11 31.86
CA LEU A 556 10.28 -24.90 31.47
C LEU A 556 10.32 -24.23 30.09
N LEU A 557 11.01 -23.08 29.98
CA LEU A 557 11.15 -22.36 28.72
C LEU A 557 12.63 -22.24 28.31
N PRO A 558 13.16 -23.18 27.51
CA PRO A 558 14.57 -23.17 27.09
C PRO A 558 14.93 -21.97 26.19
N GLY A 559 13.93 -21.37 25.54
CA GLY A 559 14.11 -20.27 24.59
C GLY A 559 13.92 -20.72 23.15
N SER A 560 14.01 -19.75 22.21
CA SER A 560 13.67 -19.95 20.79
C SER A 560 14.86 -19.87 19.83
N ARG A 561 16.09 -19.84 20.37
CA ARG A 561 17.34 -19.62 19.63
C ARG A 561 18.29 -20.80 19.85
N ASN A 562 19.36 -20.92 19.07
CA ASN A 562 20.36 -22.00 19.22
C ASN A 562 20.93 -22.14 20.63
N ARG A 563 21.01 -21.04 21.39
CA ARG A 563 21.42 -21.07 22.80
C ARG A 563 20.52 -21.96 23.67
N ALA A 564 19.26 -22.16 23.28
CA ALA A 564 18.32 -23.06 23.95
C ALA A 564 18.88 -24.49 24.12
N TYR A 565 19.68 -24.99 23.15
CA TYR A 565 20.30 -26.31 23.27
C TYR A 565 21.39 -26.38 24.34
N GLU A 566 22.06 -25.26 24.63
CA GLU A 566 23.07 -25.16 25.70
C GLU A 566 22.43 -24.87 27.06
N ASP A 567 21.29 -24.19 27.04
CA ASP A 567 20.54 -23.72 28.19
C ASP A 567 19.59 -24.79 28.76
N PHE A 568 19.14 -25.75 27.95
CA PHE A 568 18.18 -26.77 28.38
C PHE A 568 18.71 -27.74 29.46
N PRO A 569 19.97 -28.21 29.44
CA PRO A 569 20.50 -29.05 30.52
C PRO A 569 20.42 -28.39 31.90
N LEU A 570 20.62 -27.06 31.98
CA LEU A 570 20.46 -26.30 33.22
C LEU A 570 19.03 -26.38 33.76
N LEU A 571 18.02 -26.32 32.88
CA LEU A 571 16.61 -26.45 33.27
C LEU A 571 16.27 -27.86 33.74
N LEU A 572 16.83 -28.89 33.09
CA LEU A 572 16.64 -30.28 33.47
C LEU A 572 17.24 -30.59 34.84
N GLU A 573 18.49 -30.17 35.09
CA GLU A 573 19.13 -30.36 36.40
C GLU A 573 18.40 -29.60 37.52
N THR A 574 17.91 -28.40 37.22
CA THR A 574 17.05 -27.64 38.14
C THR A 574 15.78 -28.42 38.48
N ALA A 575 15.11 -29.00 37.47
CA ALA A 575 13.89 -29.77 37.64
C ALA A 575 14.11 -31.02 38.53
N GLU A 576 15.23 -31.73 38.36
CA GLU A 576 15.61 -32.85 39.23
C GLU A 576 15.75 -32.42 40.69
N ARG A 577 16.44 -31.30 40.94
CA ARG A 577 16.66 -30.77 42.29
C ARG A 577 15.37 -30.32 42.97
N VAL A 578 14.46 -29.69 42.22
CA VAL A 578 13.13 -29.31 42.74
C VAL A 578 12.30 -30.56 43.04
N ARG A 579 12.26 -31.55 42.12
CA ARG A 579 11.53 -32.81 42.30
C ARG A 579 11.98 -33.59 43.54
N ALA A 580 13.29 -33.53 43.85
CA ALA A 580 13.84 -34.21 45.02
C ALA A 580 13.30 -33.68 46.36
N LYS A 581 12.84 -32.41 46.39
CA LYS A 581 12.34 -31.75 47.61
C LYS A 581 10.83 -31.55 47.62
N ARG A 582 10.18 -31.53 46.45
CA ARG A 582 8.75 -31.22 46.30
C ARG A 582 8.12 -32.00 45.16
N ASP A 583 6.88 -32.44 45.37
CA ASP A 583 6.12 -33.17 44.37
C ASP A 583 5.66 -32.23 43.23
N CYS A 584 6.50 -32.07 42.22
CA CYS A 584 6.26 -31.23 41.05
C CYS A 584 6.22 -32.03 39.74
N ARG A 585 5.43 -31.58 38.77
CA ARG A 585 5.45 -32.06 37.38
C ARG A 585 5.96 -30.97 36.44
N PHE A 586 6.61 -31.38 35.35
CA PHE A 586 7.34 -30.47 34.47
C PHE A 586 6.90 -30.61 33.02
N LEU A 587 6.74 -29.46 32.37
CA LEU A 587 6.42 -29.35 30.96
C LEU A 587 7.37 -28.34 30.32
N ALA A 588 8.10 -28.75 29.30
CA ALA A 588 8.94 -27.88 28.48
C ALA A 588 8.21 -27.49 27.21
N VAL A 589 7.95 -26.19 27.03
CA VAL A 589 7.33 -25.66 25.80
C VAL A 589 8.43 -25.27 24.83
N LEU A 590 8.45 -25.91 23.67
CA LEU A 590 9.49 -25.75 22.66
C LEU A 590 9.02 -24.78 21.57
N ALA A 591 9.90 -23.85 21.20
CA ALA A 591 9.62 -22.99 20.05
C ALA A 591 9.72 -23.81 18.74
N PRO A 592 8.96 -23.47 17.68
CA PRO A 592 9.00 -24.18 16.39
C PRO A 592 10.37 -24.21 15.69
N THR A 593 11.30 -23.39 16.15
CA THR A 593 12.68 -23.31 15.67
C THR A 593 13.62 -24.32 16.33
N ILE A 594 13.19 -25.00 17.39
CA ILE A 594 14.00 -25.94 18.16
C ILE A 594 13.75 -27.36 17.67
N ASP A 595 14.83 -28.05 17.31
CA ASP A 595 14.81 -29.45 16.95
C ASP A 595 14.83 -30.32 18.22
N ARG A 596 13.79 -31.14 18.39
CA ARG A 596 13.65 -32.01 19.56
C ARG A 596 14.82 -32.99 19.71
N ARG A 597 15.33 -33.56 18.62
CA ARG A 597 16.39 -34.58 18.67
C ARG A 597 17.73 -33.96 19.07
N GLU A 598 18.05 -32.81 18.51
CA GLU A 598 19.25 -32.05 18.90
C GLU A 598 19.17 -31.64 20.37
N LEU A 599 17.99 -31.23 20.85
CA LEU A 599 17.77 -30.88 22.26
C LEU A 599 18.08 -32.03 23.22
N VAL A 600 17.66 -33.26 22.89
CA VAL A 600 17.98 -34.46 23.67
C VAL A 600 19.44 -34.82 23.55
N PHE A 601 20.00 -34.79 22.34
CA PHE A 601 21.41 -35.11 22.10
C PHE A 601 22.35 -34.26 22.96
N ARG A 602 21.99 -33.00 23.20
CA ARG A 602 22.75 -32.07 24.06
C ARG A 602 22.41 -32.14 25.55
N SER A 603 21.58 -33.10 25.97
CA SER A 603 21.15 -33.29 27.36
C SER A 603 21.62 -34.65 27.89
N PRO A 604 22.89 -34.78 28.33
CA PRO A 604 23.44 -36.05 28.80
C PRO A 604 22.60 -36.66 29.94
N GLY A 605 22.37 -37.98 29.86
CA GLY A 605 21.59 -38.71 30.87
C GLY A 605 20.07 -38.65 30.67
N TRP A 606 19.60 -37.92 29.67
CA TRP A 606 18.19 -37.88 29.28
C TRP A 606 17.95 -38.59 27.95
N SER A 607 16.87 -39.34 27.85
CA SER A 607 16.45 -40.01 26.61
C SER A 607 14.93 -39.96 26.44
N PHE A 608 14.48 -40.21 25.21
CA PHE A 608 13.07 -40.53 24.99
C PHE A 608 12.77 -41.92 25.55
N PRO A 609 11.63 -42.14 26.21
CA PRO A 609 11.24 -43.46 26.68
C PRO A 609 10.86 -44.37 25.51
N ASP A 610 11.17 -45.67 25.63
CA ASP A 610 10.84 -46.69 24.62
C ASP A 610 9.32 -46.79 24.35
N SER A 611 8.49 -46.29 25.27
CA SER A 611 7.03 -46.24 25.17
C SER A 611 6.49 -45.22 24.15
N GLY A 612 7.34 -44.43 23.50
CA GLY A 612 6.93 -43.45 22.47
C GLY A 612 6.19 -42.22 22.99
N ARG A 613 6.18 -41.99 24.31
CA ARG A 613 5.59 -40.78 24.92
C ARG A 613 6.41 -39.54 24.58
N GLU A 614 5.74 -38.40 24.40
CA GLU A 614 6.38 -37.08 24.20
C GLU A 614 6.97 -36.50 25.49
N CYS A 615 7.87 -37.24 26.13
CA CYS A 615 8.63 -36.77 27.30
C CYS A 615 10.08 -37.21 27.24
N LEU A 616 10.92 -36.51 28.01
CA LEU A 616 12.29 -36.90 28.30
C LEU A 616 12.33 -37.52 29.68
N THR A 617 13.14 -38.57 29.84
CA THR A 617 13.37 -39.19 31.13
C THR A 617 14.85 -39.53 31.33
N ASN A 618 15.26 -39.46 32.59
CA ASN A 618 16.55 -39.97 33.09
C ASN A 618 16.34 -41.20 34.02
N GLY A 619 15.15 -41.80 34.00
CA GLY A 619 14.73 -42.89 34.89
C GLY A 619 14.22 -42.44 36.28
N ARG A 620 14.45 -41.19 36.69
CA ARG A 620 14.00 -40.63 37.98
C ARG A 620 12.91 -39.57 37.83
N LEU A 621 12.95 -38.81 36.74
CA LEU A 621 12.02 -37.73 36.42
C LEU A 621 11.56 -37.85 34.96
N GLU A 622 10.33 -37.41 34.70
CA GLU A 622 9.80 -37.20 33.36
C GLU A 622 9.56 -35.70 33.15
N VAL A 623 10.06 -35.16 32.03
CA VAL A 623 9.80 -33.78 31.57
C VAL A 623 9.08 -33.88 30.22
N PHE A 624 7.81 -33.47 30.18
CA PHE A 624 7.02 -33.54 28.96
C PHE A 624 7.42 -32.44 27.99
N LEU A 625 7.43 -32.74 26.69
CA LEU A 625 7.73 -31.77 25.64
C LEU A 625 6.42 -31.35 24.97
N TYR A 626 6.24 -30.05 24.72
CA TYR A 626 5.04 -29.51 24.11
C TYR A 626 5.38 -28.45 23.06
N ASP A 627 4.82 -28.61 21.86
CA ASP A 627 5.06 -27.71 20.72
C ASP A 627 3.84 -26.84 20.40
N GLY A 628 2.81 -26.87 21.27
CA GLY A 628 1.57 -26.12 21.07
C GLY A 628 1.56 -24.74 21.71
N ASP A 629 0.36 -24.24 22.03
CA ASP A 629 0.16 -22.88 22.51
C ASP A 629 0.73 -22.68 23.94
N LEU A 630 1.77 -21.85 24.03
CA LEU A 630 2.39 -21.47 25.30
C LEU A 630 1.39 -20.85 26.29
N ALA A 631 0.46 -20.02 25.84
CA ALA A 631 -0.52 -19.39 26.72
C ALA A 631 -1.47 -20.42 27.33
N ALA A 632 -1.89 -21.43 26.54
CA ALA A 632 -2.74 -22.52 27.01
C ALA A 632 -2.05 -23.31 28.14
N ALA A 633 -0.78 -23.66 27.95
CA ALA A 633 0.02 -24.35 28.97
C ALA A 633 0.28 -23.46 30.20
N ALA A 634 0.63 -22.19 29.99
CA ALA A 634 1.00 -21.28 31.07
C ALA A 634 -0.17 -20.91 31.99
N ARG A 635 -1.41 -20.78 31.50
CA ARG A 635 -2.59 -20.41 32.32
C ARG A 635 -2.82 -21.30 33.54
N SER A 636 -2.33 -22.52 33.49
CA SER A 636 -2.45 -23.50 34.56
C SER A 636 -1.09 -23.88 35.16
N ALA A 637 -0.01 -23.15 34.87
CA ALA A 637 1.26 -23.32 35.56
C ALA A 637 1.22 -22.68 36.96
N ASP A 638 1.98 -23.21 37.90
CA ASP A 638 2.16 -22.62 39.23
C ASP A 638 3.46 -21.79 39.29
N LEU A 639 4.43 -22.09 38.43
CA LEU A 639 5.72 -21.41 38.28
C LEU A 639 6.28 -21.61 36.86
N VAL A 640 6.98 -20.60 36.35
CA VAL A 640 7.76 -20.70 35.11
C VAL A 640 9.25 -20.57 35.44
N ILE A 641 10.07 -21.51 34.96
CA ILE A 641 11.53 -21.40 34.94
C ILE A 641 11.93 -21.20 33.48
N GLY A 642 12.19 -19.95 33.11
CA GLY A 642 12.28 -19.57 31.71
C GLY A 642 13.50 -18.74 31.37
N LEU A 643 14.16 -19.09 30.28
CA LEU A 643 15.34 -18.40 29.75
C LEU A 643 14.97 -17.54 28.52
N GLY A 644 13.77 -17.72 27.96
CA GLY A 644 13.21 -16.92 26.87
C GLY A 644 12.77 -15.49 27.26
N GLY A 645 12.74 -14.58 26.29
CA GLY A 645 12.39 -13.17 26.52
C GLY A 645 10.88 -12.89 26.50
N THR A 646 10.29 -12.99 25.31
CA THR A 646 8.86 -12.75 25.07
C THR A 646 7.99 -13.79 25.79
N ALA A 647 8.43 -15.05 25.83
CA ALA A 647 7.73 -16.13 26.51
C ALA A 647 7.58 -15.89 28.02
N ASN A 648 8.65 -15.40 28.69
CA ASN A 648 8.60 -15.01 30.10
C ASN A 648 7.63 -13.84 30.32
N GLN A 649 7.66 -12.84 29.44
CA GLN A 649 6.74 -11.70 29.52
C GLN A 649 5.28 -12.12 29.39
N LEU A 650 4.96 -13.01 28.46
CA LEU A 650 3.62 -13.58 28.30
C LEU A 650 3.18 -14.32 29.57
N CYS A 651 4.02 -15.19 30.13
CA CYS A 651 3.71 -15.94 31.35
C CYS A 651 3.49 -15.01 32.55
N ALA A 652 4.34 -14.00 32.72
CA ALA A 652 4.18 -13.00 33.77
C ALA A 652 2.86 -12.23 33.62
N GLY A 653 2.51 -11.82 32.40
CA GLY A 653 1.23 -11.15 32.14
C GLY A 653 -0.01 -12.03 32.35
N LEU A 654 0.13 -13.34 32.21
CA LEU A 654 -0.89 -14.32 32.61
C LEU A 654 -0.98 -14.53 34.14
N GLY A 655 -0.15 -13.83 34.91
CA GLY A 655 -0.10 -13.91 36.37
C GLY A 655 0.74 -15.07 36.89
N ILE A 656 1.60 -15.68 36.07
CA ILE A 656 2.46 -16.77 36.50
C ILE A 656 3.80 -16.19 36.97
N PRO A 657 4.27 -16.49 38.19
CA PRO A 657 5.59 -16.08 38.64
C PRO A 657 6.68 -16.63 37.71
N VAL A 658 7.65 -15.79 37.38
CA VAL A 658 8.76 -16.15 36.50
C VAL A 658 10.06 -16.22 37.31
N LEU A 659 10.77 -17.34 37.17
CA LEU A 659 12.13 -17.51 37.64
C LEU A 659 13.07 -17.57 36.43
N SER A 660 14.16 -16.80 36.49
CA SER A 660 15.13 -16.69 35.41
C SER A 660 16.55 -16.51 35.95
N VAL A 661 17.54 -16.59 35.07
CA VAL A 661 18.95 -16.42 35.43
C VAL A 661 19.40 -14.96 35.29
N GLU A 662 20.29 -14.53 36.18
CA GLU A 662 20.90 -13.22 36.14
C GLU A 662 21.96 -13.17 35.04
N GLU A 663 21.62 -12.46 33.96
CA GLU A 663 22.52 -12.21 32.84
C GLU A 663 22.29 -10.79 32.31
N LYS A 664 23.30 -10.20 31.65
CA LYS A 664 23.22 -8.81 31.15
C LYS A 664 21.94 -8.51 30.37
N GLY A 665 21.48 -9.45 29.53
CA GLY A 665 20.23 -9.28 28.75
C GLY A 665 18.95 -9.36 29.59
N LYS A 666 18.96 -10.07 30.73
CA LYS A 666 17.81 -10.26 31.62
C LYS A 666 17.59 -9.11 32.58
N LEU A 667 18.62 -8.32 32.87
CA LEU A 667 18.48 -7.08 33.65
C LEU A 667 17.49 -6.09 33.02
N VAL A 668 17.40 -6.06 31.69
CA VAL A 668 16.42 -5.25 30.95
C VAL A 668 15.00 -5.77 31.16
N GLN A 669 14.81 -7.09 31.04
CA GLN A 669 13.54 -7.75 31.28
C GLN A 669 13.05 -7.57 32.71
N LYS A 670 13.95 -7.69 33.70
CA LYS A 670 13.65 -7.46 35.11
C LYS A 670 13.13 -6.05 35.39
N ARG A 671 13.54 -5.02 34.65
CA ARG A 671 12.97 -3.66 34.78
C ARG A 671 11.52 -3.57 34.30
N ILE A 672 11.19 -4.35 33.26
CA ILE A 672 9.83 -4.44 32.73
C ILE A 672 8.95 -5.20 33.72
N LEU A 673 9.36 -6.42 34.08
CA LEU A 673 8.59 -7.36 34.88
C LEU A 673 8.60 -7.04 36.38
N GLN A 674 9.57 -6.26 36.86
CA GLN A 674 9.78 -5.98 38.28
C GLN A 674 9.73 -7.27 39.11
N ASP A 675 8.95 -7.30 40.18
CA ASP A 675 8.87 -8.42 41.10
C ASP A 675 8.19 -9.65 40.49
N ALA A 676 7.52 -9.53 39.33
CA ALA A 676 6.98 -10.69 38.63
C ALA A 676 8.06 -11.68 38.15
N GLU A 677 9.30 -11.21 37.98
CA GLU A 677 10.44 -12.04 37.63
C GLU A 677 11.49 -12.05 38.76
N ARG A 678 11.89 -13.22 39.23
CA ARG A 678 13.05 -13.38 40.12
C ARG A 678 14.28 -13.79 39.30
N LEU A 679 15.38 -13.06 39.48
CA LEU A 679 16.68 -13.41 38.89
C LEU A 679 17.56 -14.05 39.95
N VAL A 680 18.27 -15.12 39.57
CA VAL A 680 19.25 -15.81 40.42
C VAL A 680 20.52 -16.11 39.65
N ALA A 681 21.61 -16.45 40.34
CA ALA A 681 22.84 -16.90 39.69
C ALA A 681 22.57 -18.06 38.73
N ARG A 682 23.36 -18.15 37.65
CA ARG A 682 23.25 -19.24 36.65
C ARG A 682 23.79 -20.56 37.23
N ASP A 683 23.02 -21.13 38.14
CA ASP A 683 23.34 -22.33 38.90
C ASP A 683 22.05 -23.14 39.18
N PRO A 684 22.02 -24.46 38.90
CA PRO A 684 20.84 -25.28 39.15
C PRO A 684 20.38 -25.31 40.61
N ALA A 685 21.31 -25.18 41.58
CA ALA A 685 20.94 -25.16 43.01
C ALA A 685 20.22 -23.86 43.36
N ALA A 686 20.77 -22.71 42.95
CA ALA A 686 20.16 -21.41 43.15
C ALA A 686 18.77 -21.30 42.52
N LEU A 687 18.59 -21.83 41.31
CA LEU A 687 17.28 -21.91 40.65
C LEU A 687 16.31 -22.81 41.44
N ALA A 688 16.76 -23.98 41.90
CA ALA A 688 15.89 -24.89 42.64
C ALA A 688 15.46 -24.32 44.00
N GLU A 689 16.36 -23.67 44.73
CA GLU A 689 16.04 -23.01 46.00
C GLU A 689 15.03 -21.88 45.83
N ALA A 690 15.24 -21.01 44.84
CA ALA A 690 14.30 -19.92 44.55
C ALA A 690 12.93 -20.44 44.07
N ALA A 691 12.90 -21.51 43.28
CA ALA A 691 11.66 -22.15 42.85
C ALA A 691 10.86 -22.67 44.04
N LEU A 692 11.52 -23.35 44.98
CA LEU A 692 10.88 -23.86 46.20
C LEU A 692 10.35 -22.73 47.07
N GLU A 693 11.11 -21.65 47.27
CA GLU A 693 10.67 -20.49 48.06
C GLU A 693 9.39 -19.85 47.48
N ILE A 694 9.30 -19.70 46.16
CA ILE A 694 8.11 -19.18 45.47
C ILE A 694 6.92 -20.16 45.61
N LEU A 695 7.18 -21.47 45.53
CA LEU A 695 6.17 -22.51 45.67
C LEU A 695 5.72 -22.75 47.13
N GLU A 696 6.50 -22.31 48.11
CA GLU A 696 6.20 -22.46 49.54
C GLU A 696 5.61 -21.20 50.16
N THR A 697 5.76 -20.04 49.51
CA THR A 697 5.33 -18.73 50.03
C THR A 697 4.14 -18.19 49.22
N PRO A 698 2.87 -18.42 49.62
CA PRO A 698 1.70 -17.96 48.87
C PRO A 698 1.64 -16.45 48.67
N GLN A 699 2.08 -15.66 49.67
CA GLN A 699 2.09 -14.20 49.60
C GLN A 699 3.05 -13.69 48.55
N LEU A 700 4.26 -14.28 48.47
CA LEU A 700 5.23 -13.97 47.43
C LEU A 700 4.66 -14.30 46.05
N ARG A 701 4.08 -15.49 45.89
CA ARG A 701 3.47 -15.91 44.61
C ARG A 701 2.37 -14.95 44.16
N HIS A 702 1.47 -14.58 45.07
CA HIS A 702 0.39 -13.65 44.79
C HIS A 702 0.95 -12.26 44.40
N HIS A 703 1.96 -11.76 45.10
CA HIS A 703 2.62 -10.49 44.78
C HIS A 703 3.26 -10.51 43.37
N MET A 704 4.02 -11.56 43.06
CA MET A 704 4.62 -11.74 41.73
C MET A 704 3.56 -11.81 40.63
N SER A 705 2.46 -12.54 40.88
CA SER A 705 1.33 -12.69 39.97
C SER A 705 0.65 -11.35 39.66
N GLN A 706 0.25 -10.59 40.69
CA GLN A 706 -0.39 -9.29 40.52
C GLN A 706 0.53 -8.28 39.84
N THR A 707 1.82 -8.30 40.19
CA THR A 707 2.82 -7.45 39.53
C THR A 707 2.88 -7.77 38.03
N GLY A 708 2.92 -9.05 37.65
CA GLY A 708 2.98 -9.45 36.24
C GLY A 708 1.75 -8.97 35.43
N ILE A 709 0.55 -9.19 35.97
CA ILE A 709 -0.72 -8.76 35.35
C ILE A 709 -0.75 -7.24 35.15
N VAL A 710 -0.42 -6.46 36.18
CA VAL A 710 -0.43 -4.99 36.12
C VAL A 710 0.63 -4.47 35.16
N ARG A 711 1.84 -5.05 35.15
CA ARG A 711 2.95 -4.54 34.33
C ARG A 711 2.77 -4.84 32.85
N LEU A 712 2.17 -5.98 32.49
CA LEU A 712 1.94 -6.32 31.08
C LEU A 712 0.60 -5.78 30.57
N GLY A 713 -0.41 -5.65 31.42
CA GLY A 713 -1.74 -5.20 31.04
C GLY A 713 -2.53 -6.26 30.25
N THR A 714 -3.56 -5.82 29.56
CA THR A 714 -4.50 -6.68 28.81
C THR A 714 -4.09 -6.87 27.36
N PRO A 715 -4.59 -7.91 26.66
CA PRO A 715 -4.60 -7.95 25.19
C PRO A 715 -5.51 -6.86 24.59
N GLY A 716 -5.52 -6.74 23.26
CA GLY A 716 -6.44 -5.89 22.47
C GLY A 716 -5.74 -5.00 21.44
N ALA A 717 -4.40 -4.97 21.40
CA ALA A 717 -3.69 -4.05 20.52
C ALA A 717 -3.92 -4.39 19.06
N LEU A 718 -3.85 -5.68 18.71
CA LEU A 718 -4.05 -6.13 17.33
C LEU A 718 -5.49 -5.94 16.84
N ASP A 719 -6.49 -6.07 17.69
CA ASP A 719 -7.89 -5.82 17.33
C ASP A 719 -8.11 -4.35 16.98
N GLU A 720 -7.51 -3.45 17.75
CA GLU A 720 -7.55 -2.01 17.45
C GLU A 720 -6.77 -1.65 16.16
N VAL A 721 -5.65 -2.34 15.89
CA VAL A 721 -4.92 -2.20 14.60
C VAL A 721 -5.82 -2.59 13.43
N VAL A 722 -6.51 -3.73 13.53
CA VAL A 722 -7.43 -4.22 12.50
C VAL A 722 -8.58 -3.25 12.33
N ARG A 723 -9.24 -2.83 13.41
CA ARG A 723 -10.34 -1.84 13.38
C ARG A 723 -9.91 -0.57 12.65
N PHE A 724 -8.80 0.05 13.07
CA PHE A 724 -8.26 1.26 12.43
C PHE A 724 -7.96 1.04 10.94
N SER A 725 -7.47 -0.14 10.58
CA SER A 725 -7.13 -0.47 9.20
C SER A 725 -8.36 -0.64 8.31
N VAL A 726 -9.41 -1.26 8.83
CA VAL A 726 -10.69 -1.41 8.13
C VAL A 726 -11.34 -0.04 7.93
N THR A 727 -11.41 0.79 8.98
CA THR A 727 -12.17 2.05 8.98
C THR A 727 -11.37 3.25 8.50
N ASP A 728 -10.31 3.62 9.20
CA ASP A 728 -9.60 4.88 9.01
C ASP A 728 -8.65 4.82 7.81
N CYS A 729 -8.00 3.66 7.61
CA CYS A 729 -7.16 3.43 6.44
C CYS A 729 -7.98 3.13 5.19
N GLY A 730 -9.28 2.83 5.35
CA GLY A 730 -10.21 2.51 4.27
C GLY A 730 -9.94 1.17 3.57
N LEU A 731 -9.36 0.17 4.26
CA LEU A 731 -9.19 -1.16 3.66
C LEU A 731 -10.53 -1.87 3.46
N GLY A 732 -11.50 -1.68 4.36
CA GLY A 732 -12.84 -2.28 4.20
C GLY A 732 -13.56 -1.75 2.97
N LEU A 733 -13.46 -0.44 2.71
CA LEU A 733 -14.03 0.15 1.50
C LEU A 733 -13.38 -0.37 0.23
N ARG A 734 -12.06 -0.61 0.25
CA ARG A 734 -11.32 -1.14 -0.90
C ARG A 734 -11.64 -2.60 -1.18
N GLU A 735 -11.81 -3.40 -0.14
CA GLU A 735 -12.29 -4.77 -0.30
C GLU A 735 -13.70 -4.79 -0.89
N LYS A 736 -14.62 -4.00 -0.33
CA LYS A 736 -15.97 -3.86 -0.88
C LYS A 736 -15.94 -3.49 -2.37
N VAL A 737 -15.15 -2.48 -2.74
CA VAL A 737 -14.98 -2.05 -4.13
C VAL A 737 -14.43 -3.18 -5.01
N TYR A 738 -13.42 -3.93 -4.53
CA TYR A 738 -12.87 -5.07 -5.26
C TYR A 738 -13.92 -6.18 -5.45
N GLU A 739 -14.71 -6.50 -4.43
CA GLU A 739 -15.79 -7.49 -4.51
C GLU A 739 -16.85 -7.11 -5.55
N HIS A 740 -17.30 -5.86 -5.58
CA HIS A 740 -18.25 -5.40 -6.59
C HIS A 740 -17.65 -5.43 -7.99
N PHE A 741 -16.37 -5.05 -8.11
CA PHE A 741 -15.68 -5.02 -9.38
C PHE A 741 -15.47 -6.42 -9.98
N CYS A 742 -15.26 -7.45 -9.15
CA CYS A 742 -15.12 -8.85 -9.56
C CYS A 742 -16.46 -9.59 -9.68
N GLY A 743 -17.41 -9.38 -8.77
CA GLY A 743 -18.70 -10.09 -8.75
C GLY A 743 -19.58 -9.78 -9.96
N SER A 744 -19.48 -8.56 -10.50
CA SER A 744 -20.17 -8.18 -11.74
C SER A 744 -19.59 -8.85 -13.01
N ALA A 745 -18.40 -9.47 -12.94
CA ALA A 745 -17.86 -10.26 -14.04
C ALA A 745 -18.46 -11.68 -14.11
N GLU A 746 -18.97 -12.22 -13.01
CA GLU A 746 -19.60 -13.56 -12.97
C GLU A 746 -21.07 -13.53 -13.44
N GLU A 747 -21.79 -12.41 -13.25
CA GLU A 747 -23.18 -12.27 -13.71
C GLU A 747 -23.33 -11.92 -15.20
N GLY A 748 -22.27 -11.41 -15.86
CA GLY A 748 -22.27 -11.07 -17.29
C GLY A 748 -22.05 -12.24 -18.26
N GLY A 749 -21.85 -13.47 -17.75
CA GLY A 749 -21.63 -14.69 -18.55
C GLY A 749 -22.89 -15.47 -18.92
N VAL A 750 -24.07 -15.00 -18.50
CA VAL A 750 -25.36 -15.64 -18.81
C VAL A 750 -26.37 -14.56 -19.21
N SER A 751 -26.27 -14.05 -20.43
CA SER A 751 -27.40 -13.47 -21.15
C SER A 751 -27.18 -13.50 -22.65
#